data_AF-A0A2G6GTI1-F1
#
_entry.id   AF-A0A2G6GTI1-F1
#
_cell.length_a   1.000
_cell.length_b   1.000
_cell.length_c   1.000
_cell.angle_alpha   90.00
_cell.angle_beta   90.00
_cell.angle_gamma   90.00
#
_symmetry.space_group_name_H-M   'P 1'
#
loop_
_entity.id
_entity.type
_entity.pdbx_description
1 polymer ?
#
loop_
_entity_poly.entity_id
_entity_poly.type
_entity_poly.pdbx_seq_one_letter_code
_entity_poly.pdbx_strand_id
1 'polypeptide(L)'
;MDLTRFRTPDLWKIFYAREALGVKTWDMYDLVMGAFGARLEKALAIGGDGSAEGEKNTKANRFKSVVKFFGPFTLKAGATKEQQITMPNYIGSVRTMVIAGNNGAYGSAHKATKVRKPLMVLATLPRVVGPNELVELPITVFAMEEKVKNVSIKLEANDLLQPTDGTTRKIVFNKMGEKMEFFKLKVAKKLGIAKVNIVATCGELKSTYQVELDVRNPNPRVVLVTDKLLNKNETWQTDVETPGMEGTNKAVLELSNIPPINLGRRLQYLIDYPHGCIEQTTSAVFPQLFLNKVMELTENQKQQTEENIRAGLRRLLSFQTSMGGFAYWPGNRYPSVWGTNYAGHFMLCAEEAGYTLPVGLKNQWIRYQQQQAKEWERNNDSYYSSSELEQAYRLYTLALADRADLAAMNRLREQGNLNASARWRLAAAYQLIGKHEVAQTLIANLDTKVEPYKEYSGTFGSDTRDKAMILETLSLMGKQKQAFPLVKELSNALSGSSWMSTQTTAYCLIAMAEFAGKSGSGLLQFSYAVNGNPKKQQKTDKPIKQVNIPLKSGKANLQVTNIDKGMLYARIITSGIPVEGSTLSNEQNLNLSVKYVDSQGKPIDVTNLKQGTDFEVLVTLRNPGLRGDYSNLALTQIFPSGWEILNTRFGDIDTASDKNAPDYVDIRDDRVYSYFGLKRGETKTFKIKLSATYAGHFYLPTVTCNAMYDNDINACVAGQWVDVKR
;
A
#
# COMPACT_ATOMS: atom_id res chain seq x y z
N MET A 1 -8.87 -25.52 -10.91
CA MET A 1 -10.07 -25.68 -11.76
C MET A 1 -11.32 -25.90 -10.92
N ASP A 2 -11.24 -26.70 -9.85
CA ASP A 2 -12.43 -27.01 -9.03
C ASP A 2 -12.98 -25.81 -8.26
N LEU A 3 -12.09 -24.90 -7.83
CA LEU A 3 -12.45 -23.61 -7.19
C LEU A 3 -13.51 -22.82 -7.98
N THR A 4 -13.36 -22.73 -9.30
CA THR A 4 -14.27 -21.96 -10.18
C THR A 4 -15.15 -22.84 -11.06
N ARG A 5 -15.10 -24.16 -10.85
CA ARG A 5 -15.74 -25.17 -11.72
C ARG A 5 -15.42 -24.94 -13.22
N PHE A 6 -14.18 -24.55 -13.51
CA PHE A 6 -13.75 -24.22 -14.86
C PHE A 6 -13.95 -25.40 -15.83
N ARG A 7 -14.66 -25.15 -16.95
CA ARG A 7 -14.95 -26.14 -17.97
C ARG A 7 -13.95 -26.05 -19.11
N THR A 8 -13.62 -27.19 -19.72
CA THR A 8 -12.84 -27.21 -20.97
C THR A 8 -13.61 -26.43 -22.03
N PRO A 9 -12.98 -25.45 -22.71
CA PRO A 9 -13.64 -24.68 -23.76
C PRO A 9 -14.18 -25.58 -24.87
N ASP A 10 -15.41 -25.31 -25.28
CA ASP A 10 -16.14 -26.03 -26.33
C ASP A 10 -16.54 -25.01 -27.40
N LEU A 11 -15.69 -24.87 -28.42
CA LEU A 11 -15.86 -23.85 -29.46
C LEU A 11 -17.16 -24.05 -30.26
N TRP A 12 -17.64 -25.30 -30.42
CA TRP A 12 -18.89 -25.58 -31.11
C TRP A 12 -20.07 -24.89 -30.43
N LYS A 13 -20.17 -24.97 -29.11
CA LYS A 13 -21.23 -24.31 -28.34
C LYS A 13 -21.15 -22.79 -28.33
N ILE A 14 -19.99 -22.22 -28.64
CA ILE A 14 -19.80 -20.77 -28.70
C ILE A 14 -20.20 -20.26 -30.09
N PHE A 15 -19.65 -20.84 -31.16
CA PHE A 15 -19.91 -20.38 -32.53
C PHE A 15 -21.30 -20.79 -33.05
N TYR A 16 -21.89 -21.86 -32.51
CA TYR A 16 -23.27 -22.26 -32.79
C TYR A 16 -24.18 -22.05 -31.57
N ALA A 17 -23.83 -21.09 -30.72
CA ALA A 17 -24.68 -20.71 -29.59
C ALA A 17 -26.04 -20.24 -30.11
N ARG A 18 -27.11 -20.57 -29.37
CA ARG A 18 -28.37 -19.85 -29.54
C ARG A 18 -28.14 -18.43 -29.04
N GLU A 19 -28.12 -17.48 -29.97
CA GLU A 19 -28.01 -16.07 -29.62
C GLU A 19 -29.28 -15.60 -28.92
N ALA A 20 -29.12 -14.60 -28.04
CA ALA A 20 -30.27 -13.95 -27.43
C ALA A 20 -31.13 -13.34 -28.54
N LEU A 21 -32.45 -13.45 -28.38
CA LEU A 21 -33.39 -12.86 -29.33
C LEU A 21 -33.10 -11.35 -29.40
N GLY A 22 -32.62 -10.89 -30.56
CA GLY A 22 -32.33 -9.48 -30.82
C GLY A 22 -33.58 -8.61 -30.98
N VAL A 23 -34.77 -9.22 -30.92
CA VAL A 23 -36.06 -8.54 -30.93
C VAL A 23 -36.35 -8.03 -29.53
N LYS A 24 -36.42 -6.72 -29.39
CA LYS A 24 -37.07 -6.09 -28.25
C LYS A 24 -38.53 -5.86 -28.64
N THR A 25 -39.44 -6.51 -27.92
CA THR A 25 -40.88 -6.25 -28.03
C THR A 25 -41.27 -5.23 -26.97
N TRP A 26 -42.08 -4.26 -27.37
CA TRP A 26 -42.75 -3.34 -26.48
C TRP A 26 -44.25 -3.47 -26.71
N ASP A 27 -45.01 -3.54 -25.63
CA ASP A 27 -46.45 -3.45 -25.68
C ASP A 27 -46.93 -2.54 -24.55
N MET A 28 -48.19 -2.13 -24.65
CA MET A 28 -48.86 -1.30 -23.65
C MET A 28 -49.86 -2.12 -22.82
N TYR A 29 -49.83 -3.45 -22.91
CA TYR A 29 -50.79 -4.29 -22.18
C TYR A 29 -50.58 -4.17 -20.66
N ASP A 30 -49.33 -3.98 -20.21
CA ASP A 30 -48.98 -3.71 -18.80
C ASP A 30 -49.45 -2.31 -18.30
N LEU A 31 -49.88 -1.41 -19.19
CA LEU A 31 -50.44 -0.09 -18.83
C LEU A 31 -51.97 -0.13 -18.68
N VAL A 32 -52.60 -1.28 -18.90
CA VAL A 32 -54.02 -1.52 -18.63
C VAL A 32 -54.16 -2.07 -17.22
N MET A 33 -54.84 -1.34 -16.33
CA MET A 33 -55.03 -1.74 -14.93
C MET A 33 -55.77 -3.08 -14.81
N GLY A 34 -55.04 -4.14 -14.46
CA GLY A 34 -55.55 -5.47 -14.17
C GLY A 34 -54.54 -6.29 -13.38
N ALA A 35 -54.96 -6.76 -12.21
CA ALA A 35 -54.15 -7.45 -11.20
C ALA A 35 -53.58 -8.80 -11.68
N PHE A 36 -52.27 -9.03 -11.46
CA PHE A 36 -51.66 -10.18 -10.76
C PHE A 36 -50.16 -10.29 -11.09
N GLY A 37 -49.39 -10.72 -10.09
CA GLY A 37 -48.32 -11.70 -10.35
C GLY A 37 -46.88 -11.24 -10.15
N ALA A 38 -46.44 -11.18 -8.89
CA ALA A 38 -45.04 -11.23 -8.52
C ALA A 38 -44.34 -12.47 -9.13
N ARG A 39 -43.24 -12.30 -9.88
CA ARG A 39 -41.98 -13.05 -9.68
C ARG A 39 -40.82 -12.69 -10.61
N LEU A 40 -39.64 -12.83 -10.01
CA LEU A 40 -38.32 -13.22 -10.55
C LEU A 40 -37.36 -12.11 -11.04
N GLU A 41 -36.71 -11.45 -10.08
CA GLU A 41 -35.37 -10.92 -10.31
C GLU A 41 -34.38 -12.08 -10.39
N LYS A 42 -33.73 -12.22 -11.56
CA LYS A 42 -32.70 -13.21 -11.82
C LYS A 42 -31.44 -12.86 -11.02
N ALA A 43 -30.89 -13.89 -10.38
CA ALA A 43 -29.54 -13.94 -9.87
C ALA A 43 -28.52 -13.49 -10.94
N LEU A 44 -28.02 -12.27 -10.81
CA LEU A 44 -26.75 -11.88 -11.41
C LEU A 44 -25.65 -12.38 -10.46
N ALA A 45 -25.05 -13.51 -10.81
CA ALA A 45 -23.76 -13.89 -10.26
C ALA A 45 -22.73 -12.89 -10.81
N ILE A 46 -22.48 -11.82 -10.05
CA ILE A 46 -21.34 -10.92 -10.29
C ILE A 46 -20.10 -11.65 -9.77
N GLY A 47 -19.62 -12.60 -10.58
CA GLY A 47 -18.31 -13.22 -10.41
C GLY A 47 -17.28 -12.45 -11.23
N GLY A 48 -16.64 -11.47 -10.60
CA GLY A 48 -15.47 -10.79 -11.15
C GLY A 48 -14.33 -10.88 -10.15
N ASP A 49 -13.42 -11.82 -10.39
CA ASP A 49 -12.09 -11.80 -9.76
C ASP A 49 -11.04 -11.65 -10.86
N GLY A 50 -10.00 -10.89 -10.55
CA GLY A 50 -8.78 -10.83 -11.33
C GLY A 50 -8.53 -9.55 -12.12
N SER A 51 -8.14 -8.48 -11.42
CA SER A 51 -7.09 -7.58 -11.96
C SER A 51 -6.57 -6.61 -10.90
N ALA A 52 -5.65 -7.10 -10.07
CA ALA A 52 -4.61 -6.29 -9.47
C ALA A 52 -3.42 -7.19 -9.07
N GLU A 53 -2.79 -7.85 -10.05
CA GLU A 53 -1.40 -8.26 -9.86
C GLU A 53 -0.55 -6.98 -9.84
N GLY A 54 -0.33 -6.47 -8.63
CA GLY A 54 0.74 -5.53 -8.36
C GLY A 54 2.10 -6.19 -8.59
N GLU A 55 3.07 -5.38 -8.98
CA GLU A 55 4.42 -5.79 -9.37
C GLU A 55 5.08 -6.78 -8.41
N LYS A 56 5.95 -7.61 -9.00
CA LYS A 56 6.82 -8.58 -8.34
C LYS A 56 7.75 -7.88 -7.33
N ASN A 57 7.23 -7.53 -6.16
CA ASN A 57 8.01 -7.72 -4.95
C ASN A 57 8.27 -9.21 -4.82
N THR A 58 9.48 -9.59 -4.41
CA THR A 58 9.94 -10.98 -4.24
C THR A 58 9.19 -11.67 -3.09
N LYS A 59 7.86 -11.76 -3.17
CA LYS A 59 7.05 -12.56 -2.26
C LYS A 59 7.35 -14.03 -2.53
N ALA A 60 7.46 -14.81 -1.45
CA ALA A 60 7.68 -16.24 -1.53
C ALA A 60 6.61 -16.91 -2.41
N ASN A 61 7.02 -17.58 -3.48
CA ASN A 61 6.10 -18.32 -4.34
C ASN A 61 5.86 -19.72 -3.78
N ARG A 62 4.94 -19.83 -2.81
CA ARG A 62 4.59 -21.11 -2.15
C ARG A 62 3.90 -22.12 -3.06
N PHE A 63 3.14 -21.67 -4.06
CA PHE A 63 2.30 -22.53 -4.88
C PHE A 63 2.60 -22.32 -6.36
N LYS A 64 3.47 -23.18 -6.92
CA LYS A 64 3.70 -23.22 -8.36
C LYS A 64 2.51 -23.92 -9.03
N SER A 65 1.59 -23.12 -9.56
CA SER A 65 0.47 -23.64 -10.35
C SER A 65 0.96 -24.40 -11.58
N VAL A 66 0.44 -25.62 -11.80
CA VAL A 66 0.71 -26.39 -13.02
C VAL A 66 -0.26 -25.94 -14.10
N VAL A 67 0.07 -24.83 -14.76
CA VAL A 67 -0.66 -24.31 -15.92
C VAL A 67 0.32 -24.21 -17.07
N LYS A 68 0.10 -25.01 -18.11
CA LYS A 68 0.91 -25.00 -19.32
C LYS A 68 -0.01 -24.97 -20.54
N PHE A 69 0.31 -24.10 -21.49
CA PHE A 69 -0.37 -24.02 -22.78
C PHE A 69 0.64 -24.37 -23.88
N PHE A 70 0.23 -25.21 -24.82
CA PHE A 70 1.08 -25.70 -25.90
C PHE A 70 0.33 -25.60 -27.23
N GLY A 71 1.05 -25.31 -28.30
CA GLY A 71 0.51 -25.17 -29.64
C GLY A 71 0.49 -23.72 -30.15
N PRO A 72 -0.21 -23.45 -31.28
CA PRO A 72 -1.03 -24.40 -32.03
C PRO A 72 -0.19 -25.50 -32.70
N PHE A 73 -0.80 -26.67 -32.88
CA PHE A 73 -0.21 -27.78 -33.63
C PHE A 73 -1.09 -28.09 -34.84
N THR A 74 -0.46 -28.38 -35.98
CA THR A 74 -1.17 -28.77 -37.21
C THR A 74 -1.03 -30.28 -37.42
N LEU A 75 -2.15 -30.94 -37.70
CA LEU A 75 -2.21 -32.34 -38.09
C LEU A 75 -2.79 -32.46 -39.50
N LYS A 76 -2.21 -33.32 -40.32
CA LYS A 76 -2.82 -33.72 -41.59
C LYS A 76 -4.05 -34.60 -41.32
N ALA A 77 -4.96 -34.67 -42.28
CA ALA A 77 -6.12 -35.56 -42.18
C ALA A 77 -5.68 -37.01 -41.90
N GLY A 78 -6.32 -37.66 -40.92
CA GLY A 78 -6.00 -39.03 -40.49
C GLY A 78 -4.70 -39.19 -39.70
N ALA A 79 -3.88 -38.14 -39.54
CA ALA A 79 -2.61 -38.23 -38.82
C ALA A 79 -2.82 -38.18 -37.29
N THR A 80 -2.05 -38.99 -36.57
CA THR A 80 -1.94 -38.95 -35.11
C THR A 80 -0.57 -38.44 -34.72
N LYS A 81 -0.49 -37.64 -33.63
CA LYS A 81 0.79 -37.17 -33.07
C LYS A 81 0.79 -37.29 -31.57
N GLU A 82 1.88 -37.80 -31.02
CA GLU A 82 2.12 -37.84 -29.59
C GLU A 82 2.92 -36.59 -29.15
N GLN A 83 2.58 -36.04 -28.00
CA GLN A 83 3.30 -34.92 -27.38
C GLN A 83 3.75 -35.32 -25.98
N GLN A 84 5.06 -35.41 -25.77
CA GLN A 84 5.62 -35.63 -24.45
C GLN A 84 5.72 -34.31 -23.68
N ILE A 85 5.29 -34.32 -22.42
CA ILE A 85 5.27 -33.16 -21.54
C ILE A 85 5.93 -33.54 -20.22
N THR A 86 7.01 -32.84 -19.87
CA THR A 86 7.66 -33.01 -18.57
C THR A 86 6.80 -32.38 -17.47
N MET A 87 6.35 -33.21 -16.52
CA MET A 87 5.58 -32.78 -15.36
C MET A 87 6.53 -32.21 -14.29
N PRO A 88 6.30 -31.00 -13.76
CA PRO A 88 7.04 -30.51 -12.60
C PRO A 88 6.75 -31.38 -11.36
N ASN A 89 7.47 -31.15 -10.27
CA ASN A 89 7.20 -31.79 -8.99
C ASN A 89 5.81 -31.39 -8.48
N TYR A 90 4.81 -32.22 -8.78
CA TYR A 90 3.39 -31.98 -8.50
C TYR A 90 2.77 -33.26 -7.95
N ILE A 91 1.89 -33.10 -6.97
CA ILE A 91 1.14 -34.19 -6.36
C ILE A 91 -0.33 -33.82 -6.51
N GLY A 92 -1.10 -34.66 -7.18
CA GLY A 92 -2.52 -34.41 -7.40
C GLY A 92 -3.04 -34.98 -8.71
N SER A 93 -3.98 -34.27 -9.32
CA SER A 93 -4.58 -34.63 -10.61
C SER A 93 -4.45 -33.46 -11.58
N VAL A 94 -3.94 -33.73 -12.78
CA VAL A 94 -3.83 -32.73 -13.85
C VAL A 94 -4.89 -33.03 -14.89
N ARG A 95 -5.67 -32.00 -15.25
CA ARG A 95 -6.62 -32.07 -16.37
C ARG A 95 -5.91 -31.61 -17.65
N THR A 96 -5.66 -32.55 -18.56
CA THR A 96 -5.21 -32.22 -19.90
C THR A 96 -6.43 -31.87 -20.74
N MET A 97 -6.37 -30.75 -21.46
CA MET A 97 -7.44 -30.25 -22.33
C MET A 97 -6.89 -30.06 -23.73
N VAL A 98 -7.63 -30.51 -24.73
CA VAL A 98 -7.31 -30.34 -26.15
C VAL A 98 -8.50 -29.69 -26.82
N ILE A 99 -8.24 -28.65 -27.60
CA ILE A 99 -9.21 -27.93 -28.40
C ILE A 99 -8.69 -27.96 -29.83
N ALA A 100 -9.54 -28.35 -30.77
CA ALA A 100 -9.22 -28.45 -32.19
C ALA A 100 -10.23 -27.64 -33.02
N GLY A 101 -9.74 -27.07 -34.12
CA GLY A 101 -10.55 -26.35 -35.08
C GLY A 101 -9.99 -26.53 -36.49
N ASN A 102 -10.85 -26.77 -37.47
CA ASN A 102 -10.49 -26.81 -38.88
C ASN A 102 -11.72 -26.47 -39.74
N ASN A 103 -11.70 -25.35 -40.48
CA ASN A 103 -12.74 -24.96 -41.44
C ASN A 103 -14.19 -25.12 -40.91
N GLY A 104 -14.49 -24.57 -39.73
CA GLY A 104 -15.82 -24.64 -39.11
C GLY A 104 -16.15 -25.95 -38.38
N ALA A 105 -15.29 -26.97 -38.46
CA ALA A 105 -15.34 -28.13 -37.59
C ALA A 105 -14.57 -27.85 -36.30
N TYR A 106 -15.19 -28.13 -35.16
CA TYR A 106 -14.61 -27.92 -33.84
C TYR A 106 -14.64 -29.21 -33.03
N GLY A 107 -13.59 -29.43 -32.23
CA GLY A 107 -13.51 -30.57 -31.32
C GLY A 107 -12.95 -30.13 -29.97
N SER A 108 -13.42 -30.76 -28.90
CA SER A 108 -12.83 -30.61 -27.57
C SER A 108 -12.74 -31.96 -26.87
N ALA A 109 -11.68 -32.16 -26.12
CA ALA A 109 -11.48 -33.35 -25.31
C ALA A 109 -10.72 -32.99 -24.03
N HIS A 110 -10.95 -33.76 -22.97
CA HIS A 110 -10.16 -33.62 -21.75
C HIS A 110 -9.99 -34.96 -21.04
N LYS A 111 -8.91 -35.08 -20.25
CA LYS A 111 -8.66 -36.26 -19.42
C LYS A 111 -7.96 -35.84 -18.13
N ALA A 112 -8.45 -36.36 -17.01
CA ALA A 112 -7.79 -36.21 -15.71
C ALA A 112 -6.76 -37.33 -15.52
N THR A 113 -5.53 -36.97 -15.16
CA THR A 113 -4.42 -37.90 -14.93
C THR A 113 -3.84 -37.67 -13.55
N LYS A 114 -3.79 -38.73 -12.73
CA LYS A 114 -3.18 -38.69 -11.40
C LYS A 114 -1.66 -38.63 -11.51
N VAL A 115 -1.04 -37.72 -10.78
CA VAL A 115 0.42 -37.57 -10.66
C VAL A 115 0.80 -37.87 -9.21
N ARG A 116 1.51 -38.99 -9.00
CA ARG A 116 1.96 -39.46 -7.69
C ARG A 116 3.31 -40.18 -7.79
N LYS A 117 4.08 -40.19 -6.71
CA LYS A 117 5.32 -40.98 -6.57
C LYS A 117 5.13 -42.08 -5.51
N PRO A 118 5.95 -43.16 -5.53
CA PRO A 118 5.91 -44.20 -4.50
C PRO A 118 6.15 -43.66 -3.08
N LEU A 119 7.07 -42.71 -2.95
CA LEU A 119 7.36 -41.96 -1.73
C LEU A 119 7.07 -40.48 -2.00
N MET A 120 6.29 -39.84 -1.13
CA MET A 120 5.99 -38.41 -1.21
C MET A 120 6.21 -37.74 0.14
N VAL A 121 6.46 -36.43 0.11
CA VAL A 121 6.63 -35.62 1.32
C VAL A 121 5.95 -34.27 1.13
N LEU A 122 5.27 -33.81 2.17
CA LEU A 122 4.61 -32.51 2.23
C LEU A 122 5.01 -31.84 3.55
N ALA A 123 5.26 -30.54 3.51
CA ALA A 123 5.53 -29.74 4.69
C ALA A 123 4.65 -28.49 4.71
N THR A 124 4.23 -28.07 5.89
CA THR A 124 3.36 -26.90 6.05
C THR A 124 3.99 -25.90 7.02
N LEU A 125 4.11 -24.65 6.60
CA LEU A 125 4.59 -23.53 7.42
C LEU A 125 3.59 -22.38 7.36
N PRO A 126 3.63 -21.45 8.33
CA PRO A 126 3.00 -20.13 8.22
C PRO A 126 3.27 -19.42 6.90
N ARG A 127 2.40 -18.48 6.52
CA ARG A 127 2.61 -17.64 5.32
C ARG A 127 3.74 -16.64 5.50
N VAL A 128 3.91 -16.14 6.71
CA VAL A 128 4.97 -15.23 7.15
C VAL A 128 5.45 -15.66 8.52
N VAL A 129 6.68 -15.28 8.90
CA VAL A 129 7.18 -15.40 10.28
C VAL A 129 7.89 -14.13 10.72
N GLY A 130 7.87 -13.86 12.01
CA GLY A 130 8.59 -12.77 12.66
C GLY A 130 9.99 -13.20 13.13
N PRO A 131 10.95 -12.26 13.24
CA PRO A 131 12.24 -12.54 13.87
C PRO A 131 12.08 -13.09 15.29
N ASN A 132 12.96 -14.00 15.70
CA ASN A 132 12.98 -14.67 17.02
C ASN A 132 11.81 -15.63 17.32
N GLU A 133 10.82 -15.75 16.44
CA GLU A 133 9.76 -16.75 16.61
C GLU A 133 10.28 -18.18 16.55
N LEU A 134 9.54 -19.11 17.13
CA LEU A 134 9.78 -20.55 17.02
C LEU A 134 8.59 -21.19 16.33
N VAL A 135 8.83 -21.91 15.23
CA VAL A 135 7.79 -22.62 14.49
C VAL A 135 8.06 -24.12 14.52
N GLU A 136 7.01 -24.90 14.78
CA GLU A 136 7.04 -26.34 14.61
C GLU A 136 6.60 -26.69 13.19
N LEU A 137 7.50 -27.32 12.43
CA LEU A 137 7.31 -27.73 11.05
C LEU A 137 6.76 -29.17 11.00
N PRO A 138 5.45 -29.37 10.74
CA PRO A 138 4.92 -30.70 10.42
C PRO A 138 5.38 -31.13 9.03
N ILE A 139 5.91 -32.35 8.96
CA ILE A 139 6.28 -33.02 7.71
C ILE A 139 5.47 -34.31 7.62
N THR A 140 4.57 -34.39 6.64
CA THR A 140 3.85 -35.61 6.32
C THR A 140 4.58 -36.38 5.24
N VAL A 141 4.92 -37.63 5.53
CA VAL A 141 5.50 -38.59 4.57
C VAL A 141 4.44 -39.60 4.19
N PHE A 142 4.31 -39.84 2.88
CA PHE A 142 3.34 -40.78 2.32
C PHE A 142 4.09 -41.97 1.70
N ALA A 143 3.78 -43.17 2.16
CA ALA A 143 4.16 -44.44 1.56
C ALA A 143 3.01 -44.94 0.67
N MET A 144 3.17 -44.75 -0.64
CA MET A 144 2.13 -45.06 -1.64
C MET A 144 2.28 -46.45 -2.26
N GLU A 145 3.35 -47.17 -1.93
CA GLU A 145 3.65 -48.54 -2.37
C GLU A 145 4.25 -49.36 -1.21
N GLU A 146 4.01 -50.67 -1.18
CA GLU A 146 4.43 -51.58 -0.09
C GLU A 146 5.95 -51.67 0.11
N LYS A 147 6.72 -51.36 -0.94
CA LYS A 147 8.19 -51.36 -0.91
C LYS A 147 8.76 -50.20 -0.10
N VAL A 148 7.97 -49.18 0.22
CA VAL A 148 8.40 -48.02 1.03
C VAL A 148 8.30 -48.41 2.50
N LYS A 149 9.45 -48.71 3.14
CA LYS A 149 9.52 -49.09 4.56
C LYS A 149 10.33 -48.11 5.39
N ASN A 150 11.66 -48.20 5.31
CA ASN A 150 12.57 -47.38 6.12
C ASN A 150 12.85 -46.05 5.41
N VAL A 151 12.15 -44.99 5.81
CA VAL A 151 12.29 -43.65 5.24
C VAL A 151 13.20 -42.80 6.12
N SER A 152 14.21 -42.16 5.54
CA SER A 152 15.01 -41.12 6.18
C SER A 152 14.55 -39.75 5.70
N ILE A 153 14.30 -38.81 6.62
CA ILE A 153 13.95 -37.42 6.32
C ILE A 153 15.14 -36.55 6.69
N LYS A 154 15.59 -35.70 5.77
CA LYS A 154 16.60 -34.68 5.99
C LYS A 154 15.99 -33.29 5.77
N LEU A 155 16.22 -32.39 6.72
CA LEU A 155 15.82 -31.00 6.70
C LEU A 155 17.02 -30.12 6.36
N GLU A 156 16.88 -29.28 5.34
CA GLU A 156 17.87 -28.29 4.93
C GLU A 156 17.20 -26.91 4.95
N ALA A 157 17.75 -25.97 5.70
CA ALA A 157 17.22 -24.60 5.79
C ALA A 157 18.32 -23.58 5.54
N ASN A 158 17.97 -22.39 5.05
CA ASN A 158 18.92 -21.28 4.94
C ASN A 158 19.17 -20.61 6.30
N ASP A 159 20.04 -19.59 6.34
CA ASP A 159 20.49 -18.92 7.56
C ASP A 159 19.39 -18.16 8.33
N LEU A 160 18.19 -18.07 7.76
CA LEU A 160 17.01 -17.46 8.37
C LEU A 160 16.24 -18.41 9.30
N LEU A 161 16.41 -19.73 9.15
CA LEU A 161 15.72 -20.73 9.97
C LEU A 161 16.73 -21.73 10.52
N GLN A 162 16.81 -21.80 11.85
CA GLN A 162 17.76 -22.66 12.56
C GLN A 162 17.02 -23.85 13.18
N PRO A 163 17.24 -25.08 12.71
CA PRO A 163 16.69 -26.27 13.36
C PRO A 163 17.26 -26.42 14.77
N THR A 164 16.39 -26.54 15.78
CA THR A 164 16.81 -26.61 17.20
C THR A 164 16.77 -28.02 17.78
N ASP A 165 16.21 -28.99 17.06
CA ASP A 165 16.03 -30.38 17.49
C ASP A 165 16.59 -31.39 16.48
N GLY A 166 17.69 -31.01 15.80
CA GLY A 166 18.36 -31.79 14.78
C GLY A 166 17.75 -31.62 13.39
N THR A 167 18.37 -32.26 12.38
CA THR A 167 18.01 -32.10 10.96
C THR A 167 17.61 -33.40 10.28
N THR A 168 17.58 -34.51 11.02
CA THR A 168 17.24 -35.83 10.48
C THR A 168 16.22 -36.55 11.35
N ARG A 169 15.30 -37.28 10.71
CA ARG A 169 14.34 -38.19 11.34
C ARG A 169 14.28 -39.50 10.56
N LYS A 170 13.93 -40.60 11.21
CA LYS A 170 13.72 -41.91 10.57
C LYS A 170 12.31 -42.38 10.87
N ILE A 171 11.60 -42.79 9.83
CA ILE A 171 10.24 -43.33 9.93
C ILE A 171 10.24 -44.75 9.37
N VAL A 172 9.55 -45.67 10.04
CA VAL A 172 9.30 -47.03 9.54
C VAL A 172 7.84 -47.19 9.14
N PHE A 173 7.57 -47.62 7.92
CA PHE A 173 6.23 -48.00 7.45
C PHE A 173 6.07 -49.53 7.41
N ASN A 174 4.99 -50.01 8.01
CA ASN A 174 4.62 -51.43 8.00
C ASN A 174 3.60 -51.76 6.89
N LYS A 175 2.90 -50.74 6.39
CA LYS A 175 1.92 -50.79 5.31
C LYS A 175 1.88 -49.44 4.59
N MET A 176 1.24 -49.39 3.42
CA MET A 176 0.93 -48.12 2.76
C MET A 176 0.13 -47.19 3.69
N GLY A 177 0.40 -45.90 3.62
CA GLY A 177 -0.23 -44.89 4.47
C GLY A 177 0.62 -43.65 4.63
N GLU A 178 0.30 -42.83 5.63
CA GLU A 178 1.03 -41.61 5.96
C GLU A 178 1.49 -41.60 7.40
N LYS A 179 2.60 -40.92 7.65
CA LYS A 179 3.12 -40.62 8.99
C LYS A 179 3.62 -39.19 9.02
N MET A 180 3.47 -38.54 10.17
CA MET A 180 3.89 -37.16 10.39
C MET A 180 5.06 -37.12 11.36
N GLU A 181 6.06 -36.31 11.06
CA GLU A 181 7.18 -35.98 11.94
C GLU A 181 7.30 -34.47 12.07
N PHE A 182 7.94 -34.02 13.15
CA PHE A 182 8.05 -32.59 13.47
C PHE A 182 9.51 -32.17 13.63
N PHE A 183 9.79 -30.94 13.20
CA PHE A 183 11.04 -30.24 13.43
C PHE A 183 10.76 -28.88 14.05
N LYS A 184 11.61 -28.45 14.98
CA LYS A 184 11.53 -27.11 15.57
C LYS A 184 12.51 -26.19 14.86
N LEU A 185 12.00 -25.07 14.37
CA LEU A 185 12.78 -24.07 13.65
C LEU A 185 12.72 -22.75 14.41
N LYS A 186 13.88 -22.22 14.81
CA LYS A 186 14.01 -20.87 15.36
C LYS A 186 14.30 -19.88 14.23
N VAL A 187 13.52 -18.82 14.16
CA VAL A 187 13.71 -17.75 13.17
C VAL A 187 14.86 -16.86 13.60
N ALA A 188 15.83 -16.64 12.72
CA ALA A 188 16.96 -15.77 12.97
C ALA A 188 16.51 -14.31 13.11
N LYS A 189 17.34 -13.48 13.77
CA LYS A 189 17.13 -12.03 13.88
C LYS A 189 17.49 -11.30 12.59
N LYS A 190 16.93 -11.74 11.46
CA LYS A 190 17.19 -11.25 10.10
C LYS A 190 15.90 -11.27 9.28
N LEU A 191 15.77 -10.36 8.32
CA LEU A 191 14.63 -10.33 7.40
C LEU A 191 14.98 -10.98 6.07
N GLY A 192 13.97 -11.42 5.32
CA GLY A 192 14.11 -11.95 3.96
C GLY A 192 13.33 -13.24 3.73
N ILE A 193 13.62 -13.92 2.62
CA ILE A 193 12.89 -15.13 2.23
C ILE A 193 13.57 -16.35 2.87
N ALA A 194 12.94 -16.91 3.88
CA ALA A 194 13.35 -18.18 4.45
C ALA A 194 13.04 -19.32 3.49
N LYS A 195 13.95 -20.29 3.38
CA LYS A 195 13.83 -21.46 2.50
C LYS A 195 14.06 -22.71 3.30
N VAL A 196 13.14 -23.66 3.14
CA VAL A 196 13.23 -25.00 3.72
C VAL A 196 13.12 -26.02 2.60
N ASN A 197 14.09 -26.93 2.53
CA ASN A 197 14.11 -28.07 1.62
C ASN A 197 14.04 -29.36 2.45
N ILE A 198 13.02 -30.16 2.20
CA ILE A 198 12.80 -31.45 2.84
C ILE A 198 13.16 -32.54 1.84
N VAL A 199 14.05 -33.44 2.21
CA VAL A 199 14.46 -34.58 1.39
C VAL A 199 14.08 -35.88 2.11
N ALA A 200 13.20 -36.67 1.51
CA ALA A 200 12.84 -38.00 1.99
C ALA A 200 13.45 -39.08 1.09
N THR A 201 14.09 -40.09 1.68
CA THR A 201 14.72 -41.21 0.94
C THR A 201 14.31 -42.58 1.50
N CYS A 202 14.14 -43.56 0.62
CA CYS A 202 13.90 -44.96 0.95
C CYS A 202 14.52 -45.86 -0.13
N GLY A 203 15.70 -46.42 0.13
CA GLY A 203 16.49 -47.08 -0.92
C GLY A 203 16.84 -46.08 -2.03
N GLU A 204 16.52 -46.42 -3.28
CA GLU A 204 16.70 -45.55 -4.45
C GLU A 204 15.59 -44.48 -4.61
N LEU A 205 14.49 -44.62 -3.86
CA LEU A 205 13.38 -43.67 -3.94
C LEU A 205 13.74 -42.37 -3.24
N LYS A 206 13.54 -41.25 -3.93
CA LYS A 206 13.78 -39.90 -3.40
C LYS A 206 12.59 -38.98 -3.69
N SER A 207 12.14 -38.27 -2.66
CA SER A 207 11.18 -37.18 -2.77
C SER A 207 11.76 -35.91 -2.17
N THR A 208 11.42 -34.76 -2.76
CA THR A 208 11.86 -33.45 -2.27
C THR A 208 10.67 -32.50 -2.24
N TYR A 209 10.63 -31.65 -1.22
CA TYR A 209 9.61 -30.61 -1.09
C TYR A 209 10.27 -29.33 -0.57
N GLN A 210 10.09 -28.24 -1.31
CA GLN A 210 10.67 -26.95 -0.98
C GLN A 210 9.56 -25.98 -0.59
N VAL A 211 9.74 -25.28 0.52
CA VAL A 211 8.85 -24.22 1.00
C VAL A 211 9.66 -22.94 1.16
N GLU A 212 9.06 -21.83 0.74
CA GLU A 212 9.58 -20.50 0.98
C GLU A 212 8.54 -19.71 1.80
N LEU A 213 9.00 -18.86 2.70
CA LEU A 213 8.14 -17.93 3.43
C LEU A 213 8.89 -16.62 3.72
N ASP A 214 8.15 -15.56 3.97
CA ASP A 214 8.72 -14.24 4.27
C ASP A 214 9.00 -14.10 5.77
N VAL A 215 10.24 -13.78 6.12
CA VAL A 215 10.65 -13.36 7.45
C VAL A 215 10.56 -11.84 7.49
N ARG A 216 9.49 -11.33 8.10
CA ARG A 216 9.18 -9.90 8.13
C ARG A 216 8.89 -9.42 9.54
N ASN A 217 9.33 -8.21 9.84
CA ASN A 217 8.99 -7.56 11.10
C ASN A 217 7.75 -6.68 10.90
N PRO A 218 6.65 -6.90 11.65
CA PRO A 218 5.43 -6.11 11.52
C PRO A 218 5.50 -4.71 12.15
N ASN A 219 6.52 -4.40 12.94
CA ASN A 219 6.62 -3.14 13.66
C ASN A 219 6.81 -1.95 12.71
N PRO A 220 6.31 -0.76 13.08
CA PRO A 220 6.52 0.44 12.29
C PRO A 220 7.99 0.84 12.27
N ARG A 221 8.41 1.49 11.17
CA ARG A 221 9.74 2.09 11.08
C ARG A 221 9.83 3.29 12.03
N VAL A 222 10.89 3.32 12.83
CA VAL A 222 11.27 4.47 13.65
C VAL A 222 12.26 5.32 12.88
N VAL A 223 12.12 6.65 12.94
CA VAL A 223 13.03 7.62 12.35
C VAL A 223 13.50 8.59 13.42
N LEU A 224 14.82 8.73 13.57
CA LEU A 224 15.47 9.69 14.44
C LEU A 224 16.18 10.74 13.58
N VAL A 225 16.15 12.00 14.03
CA VAL A 225 16.82 13.11 13.36
C VAL A 225 17.64 13.86 14.38
N THR A 226 18.90 14.11 14.04
CA THR A 226 19.76 15.04 14.77
C THR A 226 20.26 16.07 13.76
N ASP A 227 20.23 17.35 14.10
CA ASP A 227 20.58 18.43 13.18
C ASP A 227 21.37 19.55 13.87
N LYS A 228 22.10 20.31 13.06
CA LYS A 228 22.89 21.46 13.48
C LYS A 228 23.04 22.46 12.34
N LEU A 229 22.92 23.76 12.66
CA LEU A 229 23.34 24.84 11.76
C LEU A 229 24.87 25.02 11.86
N LEU A 230 25.56 25.01 10.73
CA LEU A 230 27.01 25.12 10.64
C LEU A 230 27.43 26.42 9.97
N ASN A 231 28.19 27.23 10.69
CA ASN A 231 28.89 28.37 10.10
C ASN A 231 30.04 27.91 9.20
N LYS A 232 30.58 28.80 8.37
CA LYS A 232 31.76 28.53 7.55
C LYS A 232 32.91 28.01 8.43
N ASN A 233 33.57 26.94 7.98
CA ASN A 233 34.67 26.24 8.68
C ASN A 233 34.28 25.58 10.01
N GLU A 234 33.01 25.65 10.43
CA GLU A 234 32.55 24.96 11.63
C GLU A 234 32.51 23.44 11.39
N THR A 235 32.89 22.69 12.42
CA THR A 235 32.82 21.23 12.43
C THR A 235 31.82 20.74 13.47
N TRP A 236 30.92 19.86 13.04
CA TRP A 236 29.99 19.14 13.89
C TRP A 236 30.49 17.73 14.12
N GLN A 237 30.60 17.35 15.38
CA GLN A 237 30.83 15.97 15.80
C GLN A 237 29.59 15.49 16.56
N THR A 238 29.08 14.33 16.20
CA THR A 238 27.90 13.73 16.84
C THR A 238 27.96 12.22 16.79
N ASP A 239 27.42 11.58 17.83
CA ASP A 239 27.21 10.14 17.84
C ASP A 239 25.87 9.80 17.21
N VAL A 240 25.90 8.82 16.31
CA VAL A 240 24.77 8.40 15.48
C VAL A 240 24.38 7.00 15.88
N GLU A 241 23.13 6.84 16.32
CA GLU A 241 22.55 5.54 16.69
C GLU A 241 21.46 5.14 15.71
N THR A 242 21.36 3.84 15.43
CA THR A 242 20.33 3.27 14.56
C THR A 242 19.21 2.62 15.38
N PRO A 243 17.92 2.95 15.15
CA PRO A 243 16.82 2.49 16.01
C PRO A 243 16.33 1.06 15.72
N GLY A 244 16.78 0.44 14.62
CA GLY A 244 16.26 -0.85 14.16
C GLY A 244 17.25 -2.01 14.25
N MET A 245 16.76 -3.19 13.90
CA MET A 245 17.57 -4.39 13.75
C MET A 245 18.48 -4.33 12.51
N GLU A 246 19.55 -5.14 12.53
CA GLU A 246 20.46 -5.29 11.39
C GLU A 246 19.68 -5.58 10.10
N GLY A 247 20.08 -4.95 8.99
CA GLY A 247 19.41 -5.06 7.69
C GLY A 247 18.20 -4.15 7.51
N THR A 248 17.66 -3.55 8.58
CA THR A 248 16.55 -2.58 8.47
C THR A 248 16.99 -1.13 8.56
N ASN A 249 18.21 -0.93 9.06
CA ASN A 249 18.76 0.38 9.35
C ASN A 249 19.20 1.12 8.10
N LYS A 250 18.89 2.41 8.05
CA LYS A 250 19.40 3.36 7.05
C LYS A 250 19.85 4.63 7.75
N ALA A 251 20.93 5.23 7.25
CA ALA A 251 21.42 6.52 7.72
C ALA A 251 21.73 7.44 6.53
N VAL A 252 21.18 8.65 6.54
CA VAL A 252 21.34 9.63 5.48
C VAL A 252 21.80 10.95 6.07
N LEU A 253 22.97 11.41 5.65
CA LEU A 253 23.45 12.76 5.92
C LEU A 253 22.87 13.71 4.87
N GLU A 254 22.05 14.66 5.30
CA GLU A 254 21.41 15.66 4.45
C GLU A 254 21.95 17.06 4.80
N LEU A 255 22.48 17.75 3.79
CA LEU A 255 22.95 19.13 3.91
C LEU A 255 22.17 20.02 2.95
N SER A 256 21.87 21.24 3.40
CA SER A 256 21.20 22.24 2.59
C SER A 256 21.69 23.66 2.86
N ASN A 257 21.70 24.49 1.81
CA ASN A 257 21.99 25.92 1.89
C ASN A 257 20.73 26.80 1.73
N ILE A 258 19.56 26.16 1.68
CA ILE A 258 18.23 26.77 1.78
C ILE A 258 17.59 26.41 3.12
N PRO A 259 16.51 27.10 3.55
CA PRO A 259 15.75 26.68 4.73
C PRO A 259 15.40 25.19 4.65
N PRO A 260 15.74 24.39 5.67
CA PRO A 260 15.75 22.94 5.56
C PRO A 260 14.34 22.35 5.54
N ILE A 261 14.16 21.29 4.74
CA ILE A 261 12.85 20.64 4.52
C ILE A 261 12.77 19.19 5.01
N ASN A 262 13.85 18.67 5.60
CA ASN A 262 13.91 17.29 6.09
C ASN A 262 13.49 16.27 5.02
N LEU A 263 14.01 16.46 3.79
CA LEU A 263 13.52 15.77 2.60
C LEU A 263 13.59 14.26 2.81
N GLY A 264 14.71 13.76 3.35
CA GLY A 264 14.89 12.34 3.63
C GLY A 264 13.81 11.75 4.54
N ARG A 265 13.54 12.36 5.71
CA ARG A 265 12.52 11.87 6.66
C ARG A 265 11.12 11.97 6.07
N ARG A 266 10.77 13.12 5.50
CA ARG A 266 9.41 13.41 5.04
C ARG A 266 9.05 12.60 3.81
N LEU A 267 9.98 12.43 2.87
CA LEU A 267 9.77 11.58 1.72
C LEU A 267 9.68 10.09 2.11
N GLN A 268 10.56 9.62 3.01
CA GLN A 268 10.50 8.23 3.48
C GLN A 268 9.17 7.95 4.22
N TYR A 269 8.66 8.90 5.00
CA TYR A 269 7.35 8.79 5.64
C TYR A 269 6.21 8.59 4.62
N LEU A 270 6.24 9.35 3.52
CA LEU A 270 5.24 9.23 2.45
C LEU A 270 5.33 7.88 1.72
N ILE A 271 6.55 7.40 1.46
CA ILE A 271 6.79 6.13 0.76
C ILE A 271 6.43 4.92 1.63
N ASP A 272 6.75 4.95 2.93
CA ASP A 272 6.51 3.83 3.85
C ASP A 272 5.08 3.81 4.42
N TYR A 273 4.24 4.80 4.06
CA TYR A 273 2.89 4.89 4.60
C TYR A 273 2.07 3.64 4.21
N PRO A 274 1.53 2.88 5.18
CA PRO A 274 1.08 1.51 4.94
C PRO A 274 -0.32 1.41 4.31
N HIS A 275 -1.04 2.54 4.24
CA HIS A 275 -2.40 2.62 3.73
C HIS A 275 -2.38 3.05 2.24
N GLY A 276 -3.49 2.86 1.54
CA GLY A 276 -3.50 2.92 0.08
C GLY A 276 -4.74 3.55 -0.53
N CYS A 277 -5.29 4.62 0.07
CA CYS A 277 -6.32 5.42 -0.59
C CYS A 277 -5.71 6.23 -1.75
N ILE A 278 -6.55 6.87 -2.56
CA ILE A 278 -6.10 7.70 -3.70
C ILE A 278 -5.17 8.83 -3.27
N GLU A 279 -5.45 9.46 -2.12
CA GLU A 279 -4.65 10.57 -1.60
C GLU A 279 -3.26 10.08 -1.18
N GLN A 280 -3.17 9.00 -0.40
CA GLN A 280 -1.90 8.45 0.08
C GLN A 280 -1.05 7.90 -1.06
N THR A 281 -1.69 7.19 -2.00
CA THR A 281 -1.01 6.67 -3.21
C THR A 281 -0.39 7.82 -4.01
N THR A 282 -1.12 8.92 -4.16
CA THR A 282 -0.63 10.12 -4.86
C THR A 282 0.47 10.81 -4.06
N SER A 283 0.27 11.02 -2.76
CA SER A 283 1.24 11.68 -1.86
C SER A 283 2.57 10.94 -1.76
N ALA A 284 2.58 9.61 -1.90
CA ALA A 284 3.82 8.81 -1.92
C ALA A 284 4.73 9.14 -3.12
N VAL A 285 4.17 9.51 -4.26
CA VAL A 285 4.92 9.66 -5.53
C VAL A 285 4.99 11.09 -6.05
N PHE A 286 4.05 11.96 -5.70
CA PHE A 286 3.97 13.30 -6.28
C PHE A 286 5.20 14.17 -5.95
N PRO A 287 5.71 14.25 -4.70
CA PRO A 287 6.94 14.99 -4.43
C PRO A 287 8.18 14.43 -5.15
N GLN A 288 8.16 13.15 -5.55
CA GLN A 288 9.30 12.53 -6.23
C GLN A 288 9.56 13.14 -7.62
N LEU A 289 8.53 13.70 -8.28
CA LEU A 289 8.66 14.40 -9.56
C LEU A 289 9.57 15.64 -9.49
N PHE A 290 9.74 16.21 -8.30
CA PHE A 290 10.44 17.48 -8.11
C PHE A 290 11.84 17.31 -7.50
N LEU A 291 12.29 16.08 -7.21
CA LEU A 291 13.57 15.85 -6.53
C LEU A 291 14.76 16.38 -7.32
N ASN A 292 14.76 16.22 -8.64
CA ASN A 292 15.82 16.73 -9.51
C ASN A 292 15.93 18.27 -9.53
N LYS A 293 14.87 18.99 -9.10
CA LYS A 293 14.89 20.45 -8.94
C LYS A 293 15.73 20.85 -7.71
N VAL A 294 15.80 20.00 -6.68
CA VAL A 294 16.43 20.33 -5.39
C VAL A 294 17.67 19.52 -5.04
N MET A 295 17.87 18.35 -5.63
CA MET A 295 19.02 17.49 -5.37
C MET A 295 19.47 16.73 -6.62
N GLU A 296 20.75 16.37 -6.66
CA GLU A 296 21.27 15.41 -7.62
C GLU A 296 20.84 13.99 -7.23
N LEU A 297 20.22 13.29 -8.18
CA LEU A 297 19.84 11.90 -8.00
C LEU A 297 20.95 10.98 -8.52
N THR A 298 21.35 10.01 -7.70
CA THR A 298 22.15 8.86 -8.15
C THR A 298 21.35 8.00 -9.14
N GLU A 299 22.01 7.20 -9.97
CA GLU A 299 21.31 6.31 -10.92
C GLU A 299 20.30 5.36 -10.23
N ASN A 300 20.66 4.82 -9.07
CA ASN A 300 19.74 4.00 -8.28
C ASN A 300 18.50 4.80 -7.82
N GLN A 301 18.69 6.03 -7.34
CA GLN A 301 17.56 6.89 -6.94
C GLN A 301 16.68 7.24 -8.14
N LYS A 302 17.27 7.54 -9.31
CA LYS A 302 16.49 7.80 -10.54
C LYS A 302 15.64 6.60 -10.90
N GLN A 303 16.23 5.41 -10.93
CA GLN A 303 15.51 4.17 -11.23
C GLN A 303 14.38 3.92 -10.23
N GLN A 304 14.66 4.01 -8.93
CA GLN A 304 13.65 3.79 -7.89
C GLN A 304 12.51 4.80 -7.98
N THR A 305 12.82 6.08 -8.23
CA THR A 305 11.81 7.13 -8.41
C THR A 305 10.97 6.87 -9.66
N GLU A 306 11.58 6.48 -10.77
CA GLU A 306 10.86 6.14 -12.00
C GLU A 306 9.93 4.93 -11.80
N GLU A 307 10.41 3.87 -11.16
CA GLU A 307 9.60 2.70 -10.80
C GLU A 307 8.41 3.09 -9.92
N ASN A 308 8.65 3.88 -8.88
CA ASN A 308 7.60 4.38 -7.98
C ASN A 308 6.54 5.18 -8.73
N ILE A 309 6.94 6.12 -9.59
CA ILE A 309 6.02 6.98 -10.36
C ILE A 309 5.20 6.14 -11.34
N ARG A 310 5.83 5.22 -12.09
CA ARG A 310 5.14 4.31 -13.01
C ARG A 310 4.18 3.37 -12.28
N ALA A 311 4.53 2.92 -11.08
CA ALA A 311 3.65 2.15 -10.21
C ALA A 311 2.46 3.00 -9.74
N GLY A 312 2.69 4.23 -9.29
CA GLY A 312 1.66 5.19 -8.89
C GLY A 312 0.66 5.47 -10.00
N LEU A 313 1.13 5.80 -11.22
CA LEU A 313 0.30 6.04 -12.39
C LEU A 313 -0.57 4.83 -12.76
N ARG A 314 -0.01 3.61 -12.74
CA ARG A 314 -0.78 2.37 -12.97
C ARG A 314 -1.81 2.16 -11.85
N ARG A 315 -1.45 2.46 -10.61
CA ARG A 315 -2.34 2.29 -9.46
C ARG A 315 -3.56 3.22 -9.52
N LEU A 316 -3.45 4.41 -10.13
CA LEU A 316 -4.59 5.32 -10.36
C LEU A 316 -5.76 4.65 -11.10
N LEU A 317 -5.49 3.71 -12.01
CA LEU A 317 -6.53 2.96 -12.75
C LEU A 317 -7.47 2.20 -11.82
N SER A 318 -6.97 1.70 -10.69
CA SER A 318 -7.79 0.96 -9.72
C SER A 318 -8.79 1.85 -8.96
N PHE A 319 -8.62 3.17 -9.01
CA PHE A 319 -9.52 4.15 -8.41
C PHE A 319 -10.45 4.81 -9.43
N GLN A 320 -10.16 4.73 -10.73
CA GLN A 320 -10.96 5.40 -11.75
C GLN A 320 -12.34 4.76 -11.83
N THR A 321 -13.40 5.56 -11.65
CA THR A 321 -14.78 5.09 -11.76
C THR A 321 -15.27 5.17 -13.19
N SER A 322 -16.43 4.57 -13.47
CA SER A 322 -17.10 4.68 -14.78
C SER A 322 -17.46 6.12 -15.16
N MET A 323 -17.53 7.04 -14.20
CA MET A 323 -17.75 8.46 -14.44
C MET A 323 -16.49 9.19 -14.93
N GLY A 324 -15.31 8.58 -14.78
CA GLY A 324 -14.01 9.13 -15.19
C GLY A 324 -13.20 9.82 -14.08
N GLY A 325 -13.83 10.15 -12.95
CA GLY A 325 -13.16 10.62 -11.73
C GLY A 325 -12.52 9.49 -10.92
N PHE A 326 -11.79 9.83 -9.86
CA PHE A 326 -11.11 8.87 -8.98
C PHE A 326 -11.85 8.71 -7.65
N ALA A 327 -12.22 7.48 -7.30
CA ALA A 327 -12.78 7.16 -5.99
C ALA A 327 -11.72 7.20 -4.89
N TYR A 328 -12.16 7.36 -3.63
CA TYR A 328 -11.24 7.41 -2.49
C TYR A 328 -10.54 6.06 -2.25
N TRP A 329 -11.31 4.97 -2.26
CA TRP A 329 -10.83 3.59 -2.19
C TRP A 329 -11.07 2.86 -3.52
N PRO A 330 -10.22 1.88 -3.88
CA PRO A 330 -10.44 1.07 -5.08
C PRO A 330 -11.78 0.33 -5.00
N GLY A 331 -12.50 0.27 -6.14
CA GLY A 331 -13.80 -0.41 -6.23
C GLY A 331 -15.01 0.40 -5.76
N ASN A 332 -14.81 1.57 -5.13
CA ASN A 332 -15.92 2.46 -4.80
C ASN A 332 -16.55 3.04 -6.08
N ARG A 333 -17.88 3.19 -6.07
CA ARG A 333 -18.65 3.64 -7.25
C ARG A 333 -18.55 5.14 -7.52
N TYR A 334 -18.41 5.93 -6.47
CA TYR A 334 -18.45 7.40 -6.56
C TYR A 334 -17.05 8.00 -6.45
N PRO A 335 -16.70 8.98 -7.30
CA PRO A 335 -15.46 9.72 -7.18
C PRO A 335 -15.36 10.53 -5.88
N SER A 336 -14.15 10.63 -5.34
CA SER A 336 -13.77 11.66 -4.37
C SER A 336 -13.42 12.93 -5.13
N VAL A 337 -14.04 14.06 -4.82
CA VAL A 337 -13.78 15.33 -5.53
C VAL A 337 -12.33 15.78 -5.33
N TRP A 338 -11.89 15.93 -4.08
CA TRP A 338 -10.50 16.26 -3.77
C TRP A 338 -9.50 15.23 -4.29
N GLY A 339 -9.77 13.93 -4.10
CA GLY A 339 -8.93 12.85 -4.61
C GLY A 339 -8.78 12.90 -6.12
N THR A 340 -9.86 13.25 -6.84
CA THR A 340 -9.86 13.40 -8.29
C THR A 340 -8.99 14.57 -8.75
N ASN A 341 -9.12 15.72 -8.10
CA ASN A 341 -8.30 16.89 -8.40
C ASN A 341 -6.81 16.61 -8.13
N TYR A 342 -6.49 16.02 -6.98
CA TYR A 342 -5.11 15.80 -6.53
C TYR A 342 -4.37 14.76 -7.36
N ALA A 343 -4.98 13.60 -7.63
CA ALA A 343 -4.40 12.59 -8.51
C ALA A 343 -4.29 13.08 -9.95
N GLY A 344 -5.26 13.88 -10.41
CA GLY A 344 -5.20 14.58 -11.70
C GLY A 344 -4.02 15.54 -11.81
N HIS A 345 -3.78 16.34 -10.76
CA HIS A 345 -2.63 17.24 -10.69
C HIS A 345 -1.30 16.48 -10.81
N PHE A 346 -1.12 15.41 -10.02
CA PHE A 346 0.04 14.54 -10.14
C PHE A 346 0.20 13.95 -11.56
N MET A 347 -0.89 13.44 -12.13
CA MET A 347 -0.89 12.84 -13.47
C MET A 347 -0.44 13.84 -14.54
N LEU A 348 -0.91 15.09 -14.48
CA LEU A 348 -0.53 16.15 -15.42
C LEU A 348 0.95 16.54 -15.25
N CYS A 349 1.42 16.71 -14.02
CA CYS A 349 2.84 16.99 -13.77
C CYS A 349 3.76 15.84 -14.18
N ALA A 350 3.31 14.58 -14.02
CA ALA A 350 4.05 13.42 -14.49
C ALA A 350 4.16 13.41 -16.02
N GLU A 351 3.08 13.71 -16.74
CA GLU A 351 3.12 13.83 -18.20
C GLU A 351 4.06 14.96 -18.66
N GLU A 352 4.00 16.12 -18.01
CA GLU A 352 4.93 17.25 -18.27
C GLU A 352 6.39 16.85 -18.03
N ALA A 353 6.65 16.02 -17.00
CA ALA A 353 7.96 15.47 -16.71
C ALA A 353 8.39 14.33 -17.66
N GLY A 354 7.58 13.99 -18.67
CA GLY A 354 7.90 13.02 -19.72
C GLY A 354 7.45 11.57 -19.45
N TYR A 355 6.65 11.33 -18.40
CA TYR A 355 6.13 10.00 -18.12
C TYR A 355 4.94 9.66 -19.01
N THR A 356 4.92 8.43 -19.55
CA THR A 356 3.79 7.93 -20.34
C THR A 356 2.59 7.61 -19.43
N LEU A 357 1.43 8.18 -19.75
CA LEU A 357 0.19 7.90 -19.04
C LEU A 357 -0.50 6.62 -19.56
N PRO A 358 -1.21 5.88 -18.69
CA PRO A 358 -2.08 4.80 -19.14
C PRO A 358 -3.14 5.26 -20.14
N VAL A 359 -3.43 4.39 -21.13
CA VAL A 359 -4.37 4.69 -22.22
C VAL A 359 -5.75 5.04 -21.66
N GLY A 360 -6.31 6.16 -22.12
CA GLY A 360 -7.68 6.59 -21.78
C GLY A 360 -7.84 7.26 -20.42
N LEU A 361 -6.86 7.13 -19.51
CA LEU A 361 -6.92 7.68 -18.14
C LEU A 361 -7.19 9.19 -18.14
N LYS A 362 -6.32 9.96 -18.81
CA LYS A 362 -6.41 11.43 -18.89
C LYS A 362 -7.69 11.90 -19.58
N ASN A 363 -8.08 11.27 -20.68
CA ASN A 363 -9.25 11.70 -21.45
C ASN A 363 -10.57 11.52 -20.67
N GLN A 364 -10.70 10.41 -19.93
CA GLN A 364 -11.85 10.19 -19.05
C GLN A 364 -11.87 11.21 -17.90
N TRP A 365 -10.72 11.45 -17.28
CA TRP A 365 -10.58 12.42 -16.21
C TRP A 365 -10.90 13.86 -16.66
N ILE A 366 -10.42 14.31 -17.83
CA ILE A 366 -10.74 15.64 -18.38
C ILE A 366 -12.24 15.79 -18.59
N ARG A 367 -12.91 14.80 -19.20
CA ARG A 367 -14.36 14.86 -19.43
C ARG A 367 -15.13 15.00 -18.11
N TYR A 368 -14.77 14.19 -17.11
CA TYR A 368 -15.35 14.27 -15.78
C TYR A 368 -15.15 15.66 -15.16
N GLN A 369 -13.92 16.17 -15.15
CA GLN A 369 -13.60 17.47 -14.56
C GLN A 369 -14.33 18.63 -15.26
N GLN A 370 -14.43 18.61 -16.59
CA GLN A 370 -15.17 19.64 -17.34
C GLN A 370 -16.67 19.62 -17.04
N GLN A 371 -17.28 18.42 -16.99
CA GLN A 371 -18.69 18.28 -16.64
C GLN A 371 -18.94 18.80 -15.21
N GLN A 372 -18.16 18.34 -14.24
CA GLN A 372 -18.30 18.76 -12.84
C GLN A 372 -17.99 20.24 -12.64
N ALA A 373 -17.09 20.84 -13.42
CA ALA A 373 -16.81 22.27 -13.36
C ALA A 373 -18.03 23.11 -13.78
N LYS A 374 -18.80 22.64 -14.76
CA LYS A 374 -20.02 23.30 -15.27
C LYS A 374 -21.22 23.10 -14.35
N GLU A 375 -21.40 21.88 -13.86
CA GLU A 375 -22.49 21.49 -12.94
C GLU A 375 -22.29 22.02 -11.52
N TRP A 376 -21.08 22.49 -11.17
CA TRP A 376 -20.84 23.03 -9.83
C TRP A 376 -21.72 24.25 -9.54
N GLU A 377 -22.39 24.20 -8.40
CA GLU A 377 -23.16 25.30 -7.82
C GLU A 377 -22.68 25.57 -6.40
N ARG A 378 -22.80 26.84 -5.97
CA ARG A 378 -22.43 27.23 -4.61
C ARG A 378 -23.45 26.62 -3.65
N ASN A 379 -22.96 25.80 -2.72
CA ASN A 379 -23.75 25.40 -1.58
C ASN A 379 -23.39 26.29 -0.39
N ASN A 380 -24.37 27.01 0.16
CA ASN A 380 -24.18 27.92 1.30
C ASN A 380 -24.26 27.19 2.65
N ASP A 381 -24.44 25.87 2.66
CA ASP A 381 -24.36 25.08 3.88
C ASP A 381 -22.88 24.98 4.34
N SER A 382 -22.64 25.40 5.59
CA SER A 382 -21.31 25.46 6.22
C SER A 382 -20.58 24.11 6.18
N TYR A 383 -21.33 23.00 6.14
CA TYR A 383 -20.80 21.65 5.97
C TYR A 383 -20.01 21.46 4.65
N TYR A 384 -20.32 22.25 3.62
CA TYR A 384 -19.69 22.22 2.29
C TYR A 384 -18.76 23.41 2.05
N SER A 385 -18.26 24.07 3.10
CA SER A 385 -17.35 25.23 3.00
C SER A 385 -16.07 24.97 2.19
N SER A 386 -15.67 23.71 2.02
CA SER A 386 -14.56 23.27 1.16
C SER A 386 -14.89 23.20 -0.34
N SER A 387 -16.17 23.22 -0.71
CA SER A 387 -16.64 23.07 -2.10
C SER A 387 -16.08 24.15 -3.04
N GLU A 388 -15.90 25.39 -2.54
CA GLU A 388 -15.30 26.49 -3.32
C GLU A 388 -13.83 26.21 -3.65
N LEU A 389 -13.07 25.69 -2.69
CA LEU A 389 -11.66 25.34 -2.87
C LEU A 389 -11.52 24.12 -3.80
N GLU A 390 -12.40 23.12 -3.66
CA GLU A 390 -12.48 21.98 -4.57
C GLU A 390 -12.73 22.43 -6.02
N GLN A 391 -13.66 23.36 -6.23
CA GLN A 391 -13.93 23.92 -7.55
C GLN A 391 -12.75 24.75 -8.07
N ALA A 392 -12.15 25.62 -7.24
CA ALA A 392 -10.97 26.39 -7.64
C ALA A 392 -9.81 25.47 -8.04
N TYR A 393 -9.61 24.36 -7.32
CA TYR A 393 -8.58 23.39 -7.65
C TYR A 393 -8.91 22.59 -8.92
N ARG A 394 -10.17 22.21 -9.13
CA ARG A 394 -10.64 21.63 -10.39
C ARG A 394 -10.31 22.54 -11.57
N LEU A 395 -10.64 23.83 -11.48
CA LEU A 395 -10.37 24.81 -12.51
C LEU A 395 -8.86 25.02 -12.73
N TYR A 396 -8.06 25.03 -11.67
CA TYR A 396 -6.60 25.05 -11.77
C TYR A 396 -6.07 23.83 -12.55
N THR A 397 -6.53 22.61 -12.23
CA THR A 397 -6.06 21.41 -12.93
C THR A 397 -6.54 21.33 -14.39
N LEU A 398 -7.72 21.88 -14.70
CA LEU A 398 -8.18 22.05 -16.08
C LEU A 398 -7.33 23.08 -16.84
N ALA A 399 -6.91 24.17 -16.19
CA ALA A 399 -5.98 25.13 -16.76
C ALA A 399 -4.60 24.50 -17.02
N LEU A 400 -4.08 23.71 -16.07
CA LEU A 400 -2.84 22.95 -16.24
C LEU A 400 -2.91 21.91 -17.37
N ALA A 401 -4.10 21.43 -17.69
CA ALA A 401 -4.34 20.48 -18.78
C ALA A 401 -4.60 21.15 -20.15
N ASP A 402 -4.44 22.46 -20.30
CA ASP A 402 -4.81 23.23 -21.49
C ASP A 402 -6.29 23.07 -21.90
N ARG A 403 -7.16 22.98 -20.89
CA ARG A 403 -8.61 22.77 -21.01
C ARG A 403 -9.41 23.70 -20.11
N ALA A 404 -8.88 24.89 -19.84
CA ALA A 404 -9.49 25.89 -18.96
C ALA A 404 -10.94 26.21 -19.36
N ASP A 405 -11.84 26.21 -18.39
CA ASP A 405 -13.23 26.62 -18.56
C ASP A 405 -13.40 28.06 -18.07
N LEU A 406 -13.20 29.03 -18.96
CA LEU A 406 -13.28 30.46 -18.62
C LEU A 406 -14.64 30.86 -18.06
N ALA A 407 -15.73 30.23 -18.52
CA ALA A 407 -17.06 30.52 -18.02
C ALA A 407 -17.19 30.10 -16.55
N ALA A 408 -16.76 28.89 -16.21
CA ALA A 408 -16.75 28.41 -14.83
C ALA A 408 -15.77 29.19 -13.94
N MET A 409 -14.61 29.61 -14.46
CA MET A 409 -13.65 30.46 -13.75
C MET A 409 -14.21 31.86 -13.44
N ASN A 410 -14.86 32.49 -14.42
CA ASN A 410 -15.53 33.78 -14.22
C ASN A 410 -16.71 33.63 -13.25
N ARG A 411 -17.55 32.60 -13.43
CA ARG A 411 -18.66 32.31 -12.51
C ARG A 411 -18.18 32.20 -11.07
N LEU A 412 -17.11 31.43 -10.81
CA LEU A 412 -16.57 31.30 -9.46
C LEU A 412 -16.08 32.65 -8.93
N ARG A 413 -15.31 33.41 -9.73
CA ARG A 413 -14.78 34.73 -9.37
C ARG A 413 -15.89 35.71 -8.93
N GLU A 414 -17.03 35.71 -9.61
CA GLU A 414 -18.12 36.66 -9.36
C GLU A 414 -19.01 36.30 -8.15
N GLN A 415 -18.80 35.16 -7.47
CA GLN A 415 -19.74 34.71 -6.42
C GLN A 415 -19.72 35.52 -5.11
N GLY A 416 -18.79 36.45 -4.93
CA GLY A 416 -18.67 37.26 -3.70
C GLY A 416 -18.26 36.43 -2.46
N ASN A 417 -17.40 36.98 -1.60
CA ASN A 417 -16.96 36.32 -0.35
C ASN A 417 -16.41 34.89 -0.53
N LEU A 418 -15.65 34.63 -1.60
CA LEU A 418 -14.92 33.38 -1.77
C LEU A 418 -13.91 33.17 -0.63
N ASN A 419 -13.78 31.94 -0.15
CA ASN A 419 -12.71 31.53 0.76
C ASN A 419 -11.33 31.95 0.22
N ALA A 420 -10.47 32.48 1.09
CA ALA A 420 -9.11 32.91 0.75
C ALA A 420 -8.30 31.82 0.01
N SER A 421 -8.36 30.56 0.46
CA SER A 421 -7.66 29.44 -0.18
C SER A 421 -8.18 29.18 -1.60
N ALA A 422 -9.49 29.31 -1.82
CA ALA A 422 -10.11 29.19 -3.15
C ALA A 422 -9.68 30.33 -4.07
N ARG A 423 -9.61 31.57 -3.56
CA ARG A 423 -9.14 32.75 -4.31
C ARG A 423 -7.68 32.62 -4.73
N TRP A 424 -6.80 32.20 -3.83
CA TRP A 424 -5.40 31.90 -4.15
C TRP A 424 -5.30 30.86 -5.26
N ARG A 425 -6.04 29.75 -5.14
CA ARG A 425 -6.00 28.69 -6.16
C ARG A 425 -6.58 29.12 -7.51
N LEU A 426 -7.65 29.92 -7.50
CA LEU A 426 -8.24 30.49 -8.72
C LEU A 426 -7.29 31.51 -9.38
N ALA A 427 -6.56 32.31 -8.61
CA ALA A 427 -5.53 33.20 -9.14
C ALA A 427 -4.42 32.41 -9.84
N ALA A 428 -3.99 31.28 -9.27
CA ALA A 428 -3.04 30.37 -9.93
C ALA A 428 -3.59 29.84 -11.27
N ALA A 429 -4.88 29.50 -11.34
CA ALA A 429 -5.53 29.06 -12.57
C ALA A 429 -5.52 30.17 -13.65
N TYR A 430 -5.86 31.41 -13.30
CA TYR A 430 -5.79 32.56 -14.23
C TYR A 430 -4.34 32.86 -14.67
N GLN A 431 -3.38 32.69 -13.76
CA GLN A 431 -1.96 32.87 -14.06
C GLN A 431 -1.47 31.86 -15.11
N LEU A 432 -1.88 30.59 -15.02
CA LEU A 432 -1.51 29.55 -15.98
C LEU A 432 -2.01 29.83 -17.40
N ILE A 433 -3.19 30.43 -17.55
CA ILE A 433 -3.78 30.76 -18.86
C ILE A 433 -3.40 32.16 -19.38
N GLY A 434 -2.37 32.79 -18.78
CA GLY A 434 -1.87 34.10 -19.21
C GLY A 434 -2.75 35.31 -18.84
N LYS A 435 -3.73 35.15 -17.95
CA LYS A 435 -4.58 36.25 -17.46
C LYS A 435 -4.01 36.88 -16.19
N HIS A 436 -2.79 37.42 -16.33
CA HIS A 436 -1.97 37.93 -15.21
C HIS A 436 -2.66 39.03 -14.41
N GLU A 437 -3.31 39.99 -15.06
CA GLU A 437 -4.00 41.09 -14.37
C GLU A 437 -5.13 40.58 -13.47
N VAL A 438 -5.94 39.62 -13.97
CA VAL A 438 -7.02 39.01 -13.19
C VAL A 438 -6.47 38.24 -11.99
N ALA A 439 -5.37 37.51 -12.17
CA ALA A 439 -4.69 36.81 -11.08
C ALA A 439 -4.18 37.81 -10.01
N GLN A 440 -3.62 38.94 -10.42
CA GLN A 440 -3.16 39.99 -9.50
C GLN A 440 -4.33 40.62 -8.72
N THR A 441 -5.43 40.95 -9.40
CA THR A 441 -6.63 41.51 -8.74
C THR A 441 -7.21 40.56 -7.70
N LEU A 442 -7.23 39.24 -8.00
CA LEU A 442 -7.73 38.24 -7.07
C LEU A 442 -6.96 38.19 -5.74
N ILE A 443 -5.66 38.47 -5.76
CA ILE A 443 -4.78 38.38 -4.58
C ILE A 443 -4.41 39.73 -3.96
N ALA A 444 -4.78 40.86 -4.57
CA ALA A 444 -4.27 42.20 -4.22
C ALA A 444 -4.45 42.56 -2.73
N ASN A 445 -5.54 42.09 -2.10
CA ASN A 445 -5.87 42.32 -0.70
C ASN A 445 -6.02 41.01 0.09
N LEU A 446 -5.36 39.93 -0.33
CA LEU A 446 -5.36 38.67 0.41
C LEU A 446 -4.13 38.56 1.29
N ASP A 447 -4.36 38.23 2.57
CA ASP A 447 -3.29 37.85 3.46
C ASP A 447 -2.73 36.47 3.07
N THR A 448 -1.44 36.28 3.31
CA THR A 448 -0.75 34.99 3.26
C THR A 448 -0.86 34.22 4.57
N LYS A 449 -1.28 34.90 5.67
CA LYS A 449 -1.56 34.25 6.96
C LYS A 449 -2.78 33.34 6.85
N VAL A 450 -2.63 32.13 7.36
CA VAL A 450 -3.71 31.15 7.50
C VAL A 450 -3.86 30.83 8.98
N GLU A 451 -5.06 30.97 9.51
CA GLU A 451 -5.35 30.63 10.90
C GLU A 451 -5.23 29.12 11.13
N PRO A 452 -4.73 28.66 12.29
CA PRO A 452 -4.53 27.24 12.56
C PRO A 452 -5.83 26.42 12.45
N TYR A 453 -5.82 25.38 11.62
CA TYR A 453 -6.92 24.43 11.51
C TYR A 453 -6.41 23.05 11.06
N LYS A 454 -7.20 22.01 11.33
CA LYS A 454 -7.03 20.66 10.79
C LYS A 454 -8.37 20.14 10.32
N GLU A 455 -8.45 19.65 9.10
CA GLU A 455 -9.66 19.05 8.53
C GLU A 455 -9.55 17.51 8.56
N TYR A 456 -10.55 16.84 9.14
CA TYR A 456 -10.55 15.37 9.29
C TYR A 456 -11.08 14.64 8.05
N SER A 457 -11.81 15.36 7.19
CA SER A 457 -12.50 14.88 5.99
C SER A 457 -12.42 15.94 4.88
N GLY A 458 -13.24 15.83 3.83
CA GLY A 458 -13.31 16.83 2.76
C GLY A 458 -12.02 16.96 1.98
N THR A 459 -11.30 18.07 2.17
CA THR A 459 -10.03 18.33 1.46
C THR A 459 -8.80 17.75 2.13
N PHE A 460 -8.94 17.18 3.33
CA PHE A 460 -7.82 16.70 4.16
C PHE A 460 -6.84 17.83 4.53
N GLY A 461 -7.36 19.05 4.58
CA GLY A 461 -6.61 20.28 4.70
C GLY A 461 -5.99 20.54 6.07
N SER A 462 -5.00 21.43 6.05
CA SER A 462 -4.43 22.07 7.24
C SER A 462 -3.98 23.49 6.88
N ASP A 463 -3.81 24.33 7.89
CA ASP A 463 -3.22 25.66 7.73
C ASP A 463 -1.85 25.60 7.04
N THR A 464 -1.05 24.60 7.38
CA THR A 464 0.27 24.37 6.81
C THR A 464 0.18 23.96 5.34
N ARG A 465 -0.81 23.15 4.95
CA ARG A 465 -1.04 22.82 3.54
C ARG A 465 -1.49 24.04 2.75
N ASP A 466 -2.38 24.85 3.30
CA ASP A 466 -2.87 26.04 2.61
C ASP A 466 -1.73 27.05 2.37
N LYS A 467 -0.84 27.25 3.35
CA LYS A 467 0.39 28.03 3.17
C LYS A 467 1.26 27.50 2.02
N ALA A 468 1.36 26.17 1.85
CA ALA A 468 2.07 25.57 0.73
C ALA A 468 1.40 25.88 -0.63
N MET A 469 0.07 25.86 -0.71
CA MET A 469 -0.67 26.26 -1.93
C MET A 469 -0.53 27.75 -2.24
N ILE A 470 -0.46 28.61 -1.22
CA ILE A 470 -0.18 30.05 -1.37
C ILE A 470 1.25 30.24 -1.89
N LEU A 471 2.23 29.52 -1.32
CA LEU A 471 3.62 29.54 -1.78
C LEU A 471 3.73 29.14 -3.27
N GLU A 472 3.05 28.07 -3.68
CA GLU A 472 2.98 27.63 -5.08
C GLU A 472 2.42 28.74 -5.98
N THR A 473 1.31 29.36 -5.58
CA THR A 473 0.67 30.45 -6.33
C THR A 473 1.59 31.66 -6.49
N LEU A 474 2.20 32.13 -5.40
CA LEU A 474 3.16 33.24 -5.44
C LEU A 474 4.40 32.90 -6.29
N SER A 475 4.86 31.66 -6.24
CA SER A 475 5.98 31.17 -7.04
C SER A 475 5.64 31.10 -8.54
N LEU A 476 4.40 30.76 -8.89
CA LEU A 476 3.88 30.80 -10.26
C LEU A 476 3.76 32.24 -10.78
N MET A 477 3.41 33.19 -9.91
CA MET A 477 3.29 34.61 -10.25
C MET A 477 4.61 35.40 -10.20
N GLY A 478 5.74 34.74 -9.89
CA GLY A 478 7.06 35.39 -9.79
C GLY A 478 7.26 36.28 -8.57
N LYS A 479 6.40 36.18 -7.54
CA LYS A 479 6.42 37.03 -6.34
C LYS A 479 7.34 36.50 -5.22
N GLN A 480 8.61 36.27 -5.54
CA GLN A 480 9.56 35.60 -4.65
C GLN A 480 9.71 36.27 -3.27
N LYS A 481 9.76 37.61 -3.22
CA LYS A 481 9.88 38.36 -1.95
C LYS A 481 8.67 38.16 -1.02
N GLN A 482 7.47 38.11 -1.59
CA GLN A 482 6.23 37.88 -0.84
C GLN A 482 6.11 36.42 -0.38
N ALA A 483 6.65 35.48 -1.16
CA ALA A 483 6.67 34.06 -0.84
C ALA A 483 7.64 33.67 0.29
N PHE A 484 8.75 34.39 0.46
CA PHE A 484 9.84 33.98 1.35
C PHE A 484 9.46 33.80 2.85
N PRO A 485 8.57 34.59 3.46
CA PRO A 485 8.08 34.32 4.81
C PRO A 485 7.42 32.93 4.94
N LEU A 486 6.61 32.53 3.96
CA LEU A 486 5.97 31.21 3.94
C LEU A 486 7.00 30.08 3.85
N VAL A 487 8.09 30.29 3.10
CA VAL A 487 9.20 29.33 3.00
C VAL A 487 9.80 29.06 4.39
N LYS A 488 9.95 30.09 5.24
CA LYS A 488 10.43 29.91 6.62
C LYS A 488 9.45 29.14 7.48
N GLU A 489 8.16 29.48 7.41
CA GLU A 489 7.11 28.78 8.18
C GLU A 489 7.03 27.30 7.81
N LEU A 490 6.99 27.00 6.51
CA LEU A 490 6.93 25.63 5.99
C LEU A 490 8.21 24.84 6.29
N SER A 491 9.39 25.48 6.20
CA SER A 491 10.66 24.88 6.61
C SER A 491 10.67 24.49 8.08
N ASN A 492 10.15 25.35 8.97
CA ASN A 492 10.03 25.05 10.39
C ASN A 492 9.08 23.87 10.64
N ALA A 493 7.92 23.83 9.96
CA ALA A 493 6.97 22.72 10.07
C ALA A 493 7.57 21.39 9.58
N LEU A 494 8.23 21.41 8.41
CA LEU A 494 8.87 20.23 7.81
C LEU A 494 10.05 19.72 8.64
N SER A 495 10.86 20.62 9.21
CA SER A 495 12.01 20.25 10.04
C SER A 495 11.64 19.85 11.46
N GLY A 496 10.51 20.32 11.99
CA GLY A 496 10.04 20.03 13.34
C GLY A 496 9.73 18.55 13.61
N SER A 497 9.57 18.22 14.89
CA SER A 497 9.15 16.89 15.35
C SER A 497 7.64 16.64 15.20
N SER A 498 6.83 17.70 15.07
CA SER A 498 5.38 17.62 14.94
C SER A 498 4.93 16.72 13.78
N TRP A 499 3.86 15.97 14.05
CA TRP A 499 3.21 15.14 13.07
C TRP A 499 2.58 15.97 11.94
N MET A 500 2.64 15.46 10.71
CA MET A 500 2.03 16.05 9.52
C MET A 500 1.33 14.93 8.74
N SER A 501 0.15 15.19 8.20
CA SER A 501 -0.54 14.23 7.32
C SER A 501 0.25 13.99 6.03
N THR A 502 -0.08 12.90 5.33
CA THR A 502 0.45 12.61 3.99
C THR A 502 0.20 13.79 3.04
N GLN A 503 -1.01 14.33 3.05
CA GLN A 503 -1.45 15.45 2.21
C GLN A 503 -0.66 16.72 2.51
N THR A 504 -0.56 17.11 3.80
CA THR A 504 0.21 18.31 4.20
C THR A 504 1.68 18.14 3.85
N THR A 505 2.26 16.98 4.15
CA THR A 505 3.67 16.69 3.90
C THR A 505 4.00 16.78 2.40
N ALA A 506 3.19 16.15 1.55
CA ALA A 506 3.42 16.14 0.11
C ALA A 506 3.33 17.54 -0.49
N TYR A 507 2.28 18.32 -0.18
CA TYR A 507 2.16 19.71 -0.66
C TYR A 507 3.32 20.59 -0.23
N CYS A 508 3.75 20.49 1.03
CA CYS A 508 4.87 21.28 1.52
C CYS A 508 6.17 20.93 0.78
N LEU A 509 6.43 19.63 0.55
CA LEU A 509 7.62 19.21 -0.21
C LEU A 509 7.58 19.70 -1.65
N ILE A 510 6.42 19.60 -2.33
CA ILE A 510 6.24 20.09 -3.71
C ILE A 510 6.48 21.59 -3.76
N ALA A 511 5.76 22.38 -2.95
CA ALA A 511 5.85 23.84 -2.98
C ALA A 511 7.26 24.35 -2.66
N MET A 512 7.94 23.74 -1.67
CA MET A 512 9.32 24.09 -1.32
C MET A 512 10.29 23.70 -2.45
N ALA A 513 10.11 22.54 -3.09
CA ALA A 513 10.96 22.12 -4.20
C ALA A 513 10.82 23.01 -5.43
N GLU A 514 9.60 23.44 -5.74
CA GLU A 514 9.33 24.36 -6.83
C GLU A 514 9.91 25.76 -6.58
N PHE A 515 9.76 26.29 -5.36
CA PHE A 515 10.33 27.58 -4.97
C PHE A 515 11.87 27.55 -5.04
N ALA A 516 12.49 26.50 -4.49
CA ALA A 516 13.94 26.34 -4.47
C ALA A 516 14.53 26.20 -5.87
N GLY A 517 13.88 25.43 -6.76
CA GLY A 517 14.32 25.24 -8.14
C GLY A 517 14.37 26.53 -8.98
N LYS A 518 13.58 27.55 -8.61
CA LYS A 518 13.55 28.87 -9.29
C LYS A 518 14.54 29.88 -8.73
N SER A 519 15.01 29.69 -7.50
CA SER A 519 15.76 30.72 -6.76
C SER A 519 17.27 30.68 -6.95
N GLY A 520 17.82 29.58 -7.49
CA GLY A 520 19.27 29.37 -7.68
C GLY A 520 20.00 29.27 -6.33
N SER A 521 20.53 28.09 -6.00
CA SER A 521 21.01 27.82 -4.64
C SER A 521 22.47 28.20 -4.36
N GLY A 522 23.26 28.55 -5.38
CA GLY A 522 24.71 28.63 -5.23
C GLY A 522 25.35 27.25 -4.98
N LEU A 523 26.69 27.21 -4.97
CA LEU A 523 27.46 25.98 -4.74
C LEU A 523 27.35 25.56 -3.27
N LEU A 524 26.98 24.30 -2.99
CA LEU A 524 27.02 23.69 -1.66
C LEU A 524 28.29 22.84 -1.53
N GLN A 525 29.12 23.06 -0.50
CA GLN A 525 30.37 22.33 -0.29
C GLN A 525 30.63 21.93 1.17
N PHE A 526 30.99 20.67 1.41
CA PHE A 526 31.30 20.17 2.75
C PHE A 526 32.26 18.98 2.72
N SER A 527 32.74 18.58 3.89
CA SER A 527 33.38 17.27 4.07
C SER A 527 32.76 16.50 5.22
N TYR A 528 32.83 15.18 5.16
CA TYR A 528 32.39 14.32 6.24
C TYR A 528 33.35 13.15 6.47
N ALA A 529 33.39 12.65 7.71
CA ALA A 529 34.13 11.46 8.12
C ALA A 529 33.27 10.64 9.09
N VAL A 530 33.43 9.31 9.05
CA VAL A 530 32.67 8.36 9.89
C VAL A 530 33.68 7.47 10.59
N ASN A 531 33.58 7.35 11.92
CA ASN A 531 34.45 6.51 12.76
C ASN A 531 35.96 6.76 12.50
N GLY A 532 36.36 8.03 12.33
CA GLY A 532 37.76 8.39 12.10
C GLY A 532 38.32 8.05 10.71
N ASN A 533 37.50 7.54 9.78
CA ASN A 533 37.90 7.33 8.38
C ASN A 533 38.30 8.66 7.70
N PRO A 534 39.10 8.63 6.61
CA PRO A 534 39.50 9.83 5.89
C PRO A 534 38.33 10.72 5.48
N LYS A 535 38.49 12.04 5.62
CA LYS A 535 37.48 13.02 5.23
C LYS A 535 37.15 12.91 3.74
N LYS A 536 35.88 12.71 3.42
CA LYS A 536 35.34 12.74 2.07
C LYS A 536 34.76 14.11 1.78
N GLN A 537 35.25 14.79 0.75
CA GLN A 537 34.68 16.05 0.29
C GLN A 537 33.49 15.79 -0.63
N GLN A 538 32.48 16.65 -0.56
CA GLN A 538 31.29 16.63 -1.39
C GLN A 538 30.99 18.05 -1.87
N LYS A 539 30.51 18.16 -3.10
CA LYS A 539 30.05 19.41 -3.70
C LYS A 539 28.84 19.17 -4.59
N THR A 540 27.96 20.14 -4.71
CA THR A 540 26.85 20.15 -5.67
C THR A 540 26.42 21.58 -5.98
N ASP A 541 25.84 21.80 -7.15
CA ASP A 541 25.19 23.05 -7.52
C ASP A 541 23.71 23.10 -7.09
N LYS A 542 23.18 22.01 -6.54
CA LYS A 542 21.81 21.89 -6.03
C LYS A 542 21.69 22.34 -4.57
N PRO A 543 20.49 22.80 -4.14
CA PRO A 543 20.29 23.30 -2.79
C PRO A 543 20.41 22.24 -1.69
N ILE A 544 20.25 20.96 -2.04
CA ILE A 544 20.26 19.84 -1.11
C ILE A 544 21.20 18.75 -1.63
N LYS A 545 22.06 18.24 -0.74
CA LYS A 545 22.84 17.02 -0.98
C LYS A 545 22.52 15.99 0.09
N GLN A 546 22.18 14.78 -0.34
CA GLN A 546 22.04 13.62 0.53
C GLN A 546 23.18 12.64 0.28
N VAL A 547 23.73 12.09 1.36
CA VAL A 547 24.81 11.10 1.33
C VAL A 547 24.41 9.93 2.22
N ASN A 548 24.35 8.73 1.63
CA ASN A 548 24.13 7.51 2.39
C ASN A 548 25.35 7.23 3.28
N ILE A 549 25.12 7.08 4.58
CA ILE A 549 26.13 6.71 5.56
C ILE A 549 25.99 5.21 5.82
N PRO A 550 27.00 4.39 5.50
CA PRO A 550 26.91 2.94 5.65
C PRO A 550 26.99 2.55 7.14
N LEU A 551 25.85 2.49 7.81
CA LEU A 551 25.70 2.01 9.18
C LEU A 551 24.89 0.72 9.19
N LYS A 552 25.49 -0.41 9.61
CA LYS A 552 24.80 -1.70 9.71
C LYS A 552 23.96 -1.79 10.98
N SER A 553 24.61 -1.61 12.12
CA SER A 553 24.01 -1.55 13.47
C SER A 553 24.99 -0.88 14.45
N GLY A 554 24.47 -0.30 15.53
CA GLY A 554 25.27 0.21 16.64
C GLY A 554 25.44 1.73 16.64
N LYS A 555 26.49 2.21 17.30
CA LYS A 555 26.86 3.64 17.38
C LYS A 555 27.98 3.94 16.39
N ALA A 556 27.92 5.09 15.75
CA ALA A 556 28.99 5.61 14.91
C ALA A 556 29.26 7.08 15.22
N ASN A 557 30.51 7.51 15.17
CA ASN A 557 30.86 8.90 15.30
C ASN A 557 30.89 9.55 13.90
N LEU A 558 30.05 10.58 13.70
CA LEU A 558 29.97 11.35 12.47
C LEU A 558 30.60 12.73 12.69
N GLN A 559 31.54 13.07 11.82
CA GLN A 559 32.12 14.40 11.73
C GLN A 559 31.72 15.06 10.41
N VAL A 560 31.19 16.28 10.45
CA VAL A 560 30.82 17.08 9.26
C VAL A 560 31.45 18.46 9.37
N THR A 561 32.19 18.90 8.36
CA THR A 561 32.80 20.23 8.31
C THR A 561 32.19 21.03 7.15
N ASN A 562 31.69 22.23 7.45
CA ASN A 562 31.24 23.18 6.43
C ASN A 562 32.45 23.82 5.72
N ILE A 563 32.58 23.59 4.41
CA ILE A 563 33.66 24.16 3.57
C ILE A 563 33.10 25.30 2.69
N ASP A 564 31.78 25.46 2.66
CA ASP A 564 31.08 26.49 1.91
C ASP A 564 31.37 27.89 2.47
N LYS A 565 31.13 28.92 1.65
CA LYS A 565 31.19 30.32 2.05
C LYS A 565 30.02 30.70 2.96
N GLY A 566 28.86 30.07 2.77
CA GLY A 566 27.63 30.32 3.52
C GLY A 566 27.42 29.38 4.72
N MET A 567 26.33 29.62 5.47
CA MET A 567 25.87 28.69 6.49
C MET A 567 25.24 27.45 5.82
N LEU A 568 25.44 26.28 6.43
CA LEU A 568 24.80 25.04 6.01
C LEU A 568 23.94 24.47 7.12
N TYR A 569 22.72 24.04 6.77
CA TYR A 569 21.91 23.20 7.64
C TYR A 569 22.33 21.75 7.42
N ALA A 570 22.92 21.12 8.43
CA ALA A 570 23.33 19.73 8.40
C ALA A 570 22.43 18.87 9.29
N ARG A 571 22.04 17.69 8.82
CA ARG A 571 21.32 16.70 9.63
C ARG A 571 21.64 15.27 9.28
N ILE A 572 21.64 14.42 10.29
CA ILE A 572 21.72 12.97 10.14
C ILE A 572 20.35 12.38 10.46
N ILE A 573 19.81 11.64 9.48
CA ILE A 573 18.51 10.98 9.56
C ILE A 573 18.80 9.49 9.66
N THR A 574 18.51 8.87 10.81
CA THR A 574 18.59 7.42 10.97
C THR A 574 17.20 6.82 11.03
N SER A 575 17.02 5.64 10.44
CA SER A 575 15.76 4.93 10.50
C SER A 575 15.97 3.43 10.57
N GLY A 576 14.99 2.69 11.09
CA GLY A 576 15.08 1.25 11.27
C GLY A 576 13.79 0.68 11.83
N ILE A 577 13.62 -0.64 11.74
CA ILE A 577 12.47 -1.34 12.31
C ILE A 577 12.93 -2.05 13.60
N PRO A 578 12.40 -1.68 14.78
CA PRO A 578 12.74 -2.33 16.03
C PRO A 578 12.19 -3.76 16.07
N VAL A 579 12.88 -4.67 16.74
CA VAL A 579 12.54 -6.11 16.79
C VAL A 579 11.23 -6.35 17.54
N GLU A 580 11.05 -5.64 18.65
CA GLU A 580 9.88 -5.72 19.51
C GLU A 580 9.09 -4.41 19.37
N GLY A 581 7.75 -4.53 19.45
CA GLY A 581 6.85 -3.40 19.34
C GLY A 581 6.84 -2.52 20.59
N SER A 582 6.01 -1.48 20.58
CA SER A 582 5.78 -0.68 21.79
C SER A 582 5.15 -1.56 22.89
N THR A 583 5.73 -1.54 24.08
CA THR A 583 5.18 -2.16 25.29
C THR A 583 4.09 -1.30 25.96
N LEU A 584 3.85 -0.09 25.44
CA LEU A 584 2.91 0.86 26.00
C LEU A 584 1.58 0.81 25.24
N SER A 585 0.49 0.61 25.97
CA SER A 585 -0.87 0.91 25.53
C SER A 585 -1.15 2.39 25.78
N ASN A 586 -1.85 3.05 24.85
CA ASN A 586 -2.22 4.45 24.94
C ASN A 586 -3.61 4.66 24.36
N GLU A 587 -4.34 5.62 24.91
CA GLU A 587 -5.59 6.13 24.35
C GLU A 587 -5.56 7.65 24.36
N GLN A 588 -5.68 8.25 23.18
CA GLN A 588 -5.74 9.70 23.01
C GLN A 588 -6.94 10.04 22.14
N ASN A 589 -7.97 10.63 22.75
CA ASN A 589 -9.23 11.02 22.10
C ASN A 589 -9.97 9.87 21.39
N LEU A 590 -9.61 8.61 21.61
CA LEU A 590 -10.24 7.42 21.05
C LEU A 590 -10.10 6.28 22.06
N ASN A 591 -11.19 5.56 22.35
CA ASN A 591 -11.12 4.36 23.19
C ASN A 591 -11.04 3.09 22.33
N LEU A 592 -10.22 2.13 22.74
CA LEU A 592 -9.96 0.88 22.03
C LEU A 592 -9.93 -0.29 23.01
N SER A 593 -10.80 -1.28 22.78
CA SER A 593 -10.82 -2.53 23.53
C SER A 593 -10.70 -3.71 22.57
N VAL A 594 -9.79 -4.63 22.88
CA VAL A 594 -9.59 -5.87 22.12
C VAL A 594 -9.97 -7.04 23.03
N LYS A 595 -10.90 -7.88 22.58
CA LYS A 595 -11.31 -9.10 23.26
C LYS A 595 -11.21 -10.29 22.33
N TYR A 596 -10.77 -11.43 22.85
CA TYR A 596 -10.77 -12.69 22.12
C TYR A 596 -11.87 -13.58 22.68
N VAL A 597 -12.66 -14.20 21.81
CA VAL A 597 -13.79 -15.05 22.18
C VAL A 597 -13.79 -16.35 21.38
N ASP A 598 -14.32 -17.42 21.96
CA ASP A 598 -14.55 -18.68 21.26
C ASP A 598 -15.78 -18.60 20.33
N SER A 599 -16.10 -19.71 19.65
CA SER A 599 -17.27 -19.82 18.78
C SER A 599 -18.62 -19.58 19.47
N GLN A 600 -18.67 -19.61 20.80
CA GLN A 600 -19.85 -19.36 21.64
C GLN A 600 -19.88 -17.92 22.17
N GLY A 601 -18.87 -17.10 21.86
CA GLY A 601 -18.75 -15.73 22.33
C GLY A 601 -18.18 -15.60 23.75
N LYS A 602 -17.68 -16.68 24.35
CA LYS A 602 -17.06 -16.66 25.68
C LYS A 602 -15.60 -16.23 25.58
N PRO A 603 -15.07 -15.40 26.51
CA PRO A 603 -13.66 -15.03 26.51
C PRO A 603 -12.72 -16.24 26.48
N ILE A 604 -11.69 -16.17 25.63
CA ILE A 604 -10.64 -17.18 25.52
C ILE A 604 -9.27 -16.55 25.83
N ASP A 605 -8.43 -17.29 26.55
CA ASP A 605 -7.04 -16.92 26.78
C ASP A 605 -6.20 -17.29 25.54
N VAL A 606 -5.73 -16.27 24.84
CA VAL A 606 -4.94 -16.43 23.60
C VAL A 606 -3.44 -16.53 23.84
N THR A 607 -2.98 -16.43 25.10
CA THR A 607 -1.54 -16.60 25.42
C THR A 607 -1.10 -18.04 25.24
N ASN A 608 -2.02 -19.00 25.30
CA ASN A 608 -1.75 -20.42 25.14
C ASN A 608 -2.95 -21.14 24.51
N LEU A 609 -2.93 -21.26 23.18
CA LEU A 609 -3.99 -21.87 22.38
C LEU A 609 -3.63 -23.30 21.98
N LYS A 610 -4.66 -24.15 21.79
CA LYS A 610 -4.49 -25.45 21.14
C LYS A 610 -4.54 -25.30 19.62
N GLN A 611 -3.72 -26.06 18.91
CA GLN A 611 -3.73 -26.11 17.45
C GLN A 611 -5.11 -26.58 16.95
N GLY A 612 -5.63 -25.90 15.93
CA GLY A 612 -6.96 -26.14 15.36
C GLY A 612 -8.10 -25.46 16.14
N THR A 613 -7.80 -24.65 17.17
CA THR A 613 -8.82 -23.82 17.82
C THR A 613 -9.21 -22.66 16.91
N ASP A 614 -10.49 -22.63 16.53
CA ASP A 614 -11.13 -21.49 15.89
C ASP A 614 -11.69 -20.53 16.95
N PHE A 615 -11.44 -19.23 16.75
CA PHE A 615 -11.84 -18.18 17.67
C PHE A 615 -12.02 -16.86 16.92
N GLU A 616 -12.44 -15.83 17.63
CA GLU A 616 -12.71 -14.51 17.05
C GLU A 616 -12.05 -13.42 17.89
N VAL A 617 -11.57 -12.38 17.21
CA VAL A 617 -11.20 -11.13 17.85
C VAL A 617 -12.32 -10.11 17.65
N LEU A 618 -12.72 -9.46 18.73
CA LEU A 618 -13.66 -8.36 18.79
C LEU A 618 -12.89 -7.10 19.15
N VAL A 619 -12.82 -6.15 18.21
CA VAL A 619 -12.18 -4.86 18.42
C VAL A 619 -13.26 -3.79 18.50
N THR A 620 -13.49 -3.29 19.71
CA THR A 620 -14.47 -2.25 20.00
C THR A 620 -13.78 -0.90 20.08
N LEU A 621 -14.26 0.05 19.29
CA LEU A 621 -13.78 1.42 19.23
C LEU A 621 -14.90 2.38 19.57
N ARG A 622 -14.60 3.38 20.40
CA ARG A 622 -15.58 4.40 20.79
C ARG A 622 -15.01 5.79 20.64
N ASN A 623 -15.79 6.69 20.03
CA ASN A 623 -15.52 8.11 20.02
C ASN A 623 -16.04 8.73 21.35
N PRO A 624 -15.16 9.22 22.24
CA PRO A 624 -15.57 9.82 23.52
C PRO A 624 -16.30 11.17 23.35
N GLY A 625 -16.27 11.74 22.13
CA GLY A 625 -16.99 12.96 21.76
C GLY A 625 -16.28 14.25 22.15
N LEU A 626 -14.97 14.19 22.34
CA LEU A 626 -14.11 15.32 22.71
C LEU A 626 -13.71 16.20 21.50
N ARG A 627 -13.72 15.63 20.29
CA ARG A 627 -13.28 16.33 19.06
C ARG A 627 -14.28 16.19 17.90
N GLY A 628 -15.57 16.08 18.21
CA GLY A 628 -16.65 15.96 17.21
C GLY A 628 -16.69 14.57 16.55
N ASP A 629 -17.14 14.52 15.30
CA ASP A 629 -17.19 13.30 14.49
C ASP A 629 -15.80 12.98 13.93
N TYR A 630 -15.43 11.69 13.95
CA TYR A 630 -14.17 11.21 13.42
C TYR A 630 -14.41 10.57 12.06
N SER A 631 -13.61 10.98 11.08
CA SER A 631 -13.58 10.40 9.74
C SER A 631 -12.21 9.81 9.46
N ASN A 632 -12.11 8.91 8.50
CA ASN A 632 -10.84 8.38 8.02
C ASN A 632 -9.99 7.72 9.13
N LEU A 633 -10.63 6.96 10.03
CA LEU A 633 -9.94 6.10 10.99
C LEU A 633 -9.39 4.87 10.29
N ALA A 634 -8.19 4.45 10.67
CA ALA A 634 -7.55 3.24 10.20
C ALA A 634 -7.24 2.32 11.38
N LEU A 635 -7.98 1.22 11.50
CA LEU A 635 -7.69 0.13 12.43
C LEU A 635 -6.74 -0.86 11.76
N THR A 636 -5.55 -1.02 12.35
CA THR A 636 -4.53 -1.98 11.95
C THR A 636 -4.47 -3.12 12.95
N GLN A 637 -4.74 -4.33 12.47
CA GLN A 637 -4.65 -5.56 13.25
C GLN A 637 -3.69 -6.50 12.53
N ILE A 638 -2.55 -6.79 13.15
CA ILE A 638 -1.60 -7.79 12.68
C ILE A 638 -1.67 -8.97 13.63
N PHE A 639 -1.69 -10.18 13.08
CA PHE A 639 -1.81 -11.42 13.84
C PHE A 639 -0.47 -12.16 13.93
N PRO A 640 -0.27 -12.98 14.96
CA PRO A 640 0.89 -13.85 15.09
C PRO A 640 0.94 -14.83 13.92
N SER A 641 2.15 -15.19 13.50
CA SER A 641 2.41 -16.10 12.39
C SER A 641 1.76 -17.48 12.57
N GLY A 642 1.52 -17.90 13.81
CA GLY A 642 0.83 -19.14 14.14
C GLY A 642 -0.66 -19.15 13.82
N TRP A 643 -1.27 -17.99 13.56
CA TRP A 643 -2.71 -17.84 13.34
C TRP A 643 -3.02 -17.58 11.87
N GLU A 644 -4.14 -18.12 11.38
CA GLU A 644 -4.67 -17.83 10.04
C GLU A 644 -5.97 -17.03 10.11
N ILE A 645 -6.09 -16.04 9.23
CA ILE A 645 -7.32 -15.26 9.06
C ILE A 645 -8.32 -16.08 8.23
N LEU A 646 -9.48 -16.36 8.82
CA LEU A 646 -10.58 -17.03 8.14
C LEU A 646 -11.40 -16.00 7.35
N ASN A 647 -11.08 -15.84 6.07
CA ASN A 647 -11.74 -14.85 5.22
C ASN A 647 -13.17 -15.29 4.84
N THR A 648 -14.18 -14.64 5.43
CA THR A 648 -15.60 -14.94 5.20
C THR A 648 -16.17 -14.35 3.91
N ARG A 649 -15.41 -13.54 3.14
CA ARG A 649 -15.88 -13.01 1.84
C ARG A 649 -16.15 -14.10 0.79
N PHE A 650 -15.65 -15.31 1.01
CA PHE A 650 -15.88 -16.48 0.15
C PHE A 650 -17.14 -17.27 0.53
N GLY A 651 -17.88 -16.85 1.57
CA GLY A 651 -19.18 -17.40 1.94
C GLY A 651 -20.27 -16.33 1.81
N ASP A 652 -21.47 -16.74 1.42
CA ASP A 652 -22.67 -15.92 1.22
C ASP A 652 -23.13 -15.20 2.52
N ILE A 653 -22.40 -14.17 2.96
CA ILE A 653 -22.83 -13.31 4.06
C ILE A 653 -22.82 -11.86 3.58
N ASP A 654 -24.03 -11.41 3.27
CA ASP A 654 -24.40 -10.04 2.92
C ASP A 654 -24.09 -9.12 4.11
N THR A 655 -22.99 -8.37 4.02
CA THR A 655 -22.55 -7.41 5.05
C THR A 655 -23.07 -5.99 4.78
N ALA A 656 -23.88 -5.80 3.73
CA ALA A 656 -24.32 -4.50 3.26
C ALA A 656 -25.26 -3.75 4.23
N SER A 657 -25.79 -4.41 5.26
CA SER A 657 -26.71 -3.82 6.25
C SER A 657 -26.15 -3.74 7.69
N ASP A 658 -24.88 -4.09 7.92
CA ASP A 658 -24.29 -4.02 9.27
C ASP A 658 -23.89 -2.56 9.61
N LYS A 659 -24.42 -2.01 10.71
CA LYS A 659 -24.04 -0.69 11.21
C LYS A 659 -22.55 -0.60 11.58
N ASN A 660 -21.92 -1.74 11.84
CA ASN A 660 -20.49 -1.84 12.11
C ASN A 660 -19.65 -2.04 10.84
N ALA A 661 -20.26 -2.05 9.65
CA ALA A 661 -19.52 -2.22 8.42
C ALA A 661 -18.48 -1.09 8.25
N PRO A 662 -17.21 -1.43 8.01
CA PRO A 662 -16.20 -0.46 7.63
C PRO A 662 -16.44 0.03 6.19
N ASP A 663 -16.01 1.26 5.91
CA ASP A 663 -16.07 1.88 4.58
C ASP A 663 -15.18 1.13 3.58
N TYR A 664 -14.09 0.53 4.06
CA TYR A 664 -13.17 -0.31 3.28
C TYR A 664 -12.41 -1.29 4.19
N VAL A 665 -12.08 -2.48 3.66
CA VAL A 665 -11.22 -3.45 4.36
C VAL A 665 -10.22 -4.08 3.39
N ASP A 666 -8.95 -4.08 3.80
CA ASP A 666 -7.85 -4.81 3.17
C ASP A 666 -7.46 -5.99 4.07
N ILE A 667 -7.75 -7.21 3.61
CA ILE A 667 -7.40 -8.47 4.30
C ILE A 667 -6.18 -9.04 3.59
N ARG A 668 -5.08 -9.19 4.33
CA ARG A 668 -3.84 -9.84 3.86
C ARG A 668 -3.62 -11.15 4.61
N ASP A 669 -2.49 -11.80 4.34
CA ASP A 669 -2.16 -13.11 4.93
C ASP A 669 -2.11 -13.11 6.46
N ASP A 670 -1.67 -11.99 7.04
CA ASP A 670 -1.27 -11.85 8.44
C ASP A 670 -1.92 -10.65 9.13
N ARG A 671 -2.72 -9.86 8.42
CA ARG A 671 -3.27 -8.61 8.93
C ARG A 671 -4.57 -8.22 8.27
N VAL A 672 -5.33 -7.40 8.97
CA VAL A 672 -6.54 -6.76 8.48
C VAL A 672 -6.45 -5.27 8.76
N TYR A 673 -6.69 -4.47 7.71
CA TYR A 673 -6.88 -3.03 7.83
C TYR A 673 -8.35 -2.71 7.63
N SER A 674 -8.98 -2.06 8.60
CA SER A 674 -10.37 -1.61 8.52
C SER A 674 -10.41 -0.08 8.56
N TYR A 675 -11.12 0.53 7.60
CA TYR A 675 -11.24 1.98 7.48
C TYR A 675 -12.70 2.40 7.67
N PHE A 676 -12.94 3.40 8.50
CA PHE A 676 -14.30 3.78 8.92
C PHE A 676 -14.35 5.20 9.50
N GLY A 677 -15.55 5.76 9.61
CA GLY A 677 -15.87 6.89 10.49
C GLY A 677 -16.55 6.47 11.80
N LEU A 678 -16.46 7.34 12.81
CA LEU A 678 -17.19 7.28 14.08
C LEU A 678 -17.81 8.64 14.43
N LYS A 679 -19.14 8.71 14.47
CA LYS A 679 -19.85 9.87 14.98
C LYS A 679 -19.58 10.08 16.47
N ARG A 680 -19.84 11.29 16.96
CA ARG A 680 -19.73 11.64 18.37
C ARG A 680 -20.50 10.65 19.25
N GLY A 681 -19.80 10.01 20.19
CA GLY A 681 -20.39 9.01 21.10
C GLY A 681 -20.62 7.63 20.48
N GLU A 682 -20.43 7.46 19.16
CA GLU A 682 -20.63 6.20 18.47
C GLU A 682 -19.60 5.16 18.92
N THR A 683 -20.05 3.90 18.93
CA THR A 683 -19.21 2.73 19.17
C THR A 683 -19.38 1.77 18.00
N LYS A 684 -18.28 1.26 17.47
CA LYS A 684 -18.27 0.18 16.47
C LYS A 684 -17.45 -0.99 16.98
N THR A 685 -17.91 -2.20 16.69
CA THR A 685 -17.18 -3.43 16.99
C THR A 685 -16.87 -4.17 15.70
N PHE A 686 -15.59 -4.35 15.41
CA PHE A 686 -15.13 -5.17 14.29
C PHE A 686 -14.83 -6.58 14.75
N LYS A 687 -15.26 -7.56 13.96
CA LYS A 687 -15.11 -8.97 14.25
C LYS A 687 -14.28 -9.65 13.17
N ILE A 688 -13.22 -10.35 13.56
CA ILE A 688 -12.37 -11.12 12.64
C ILE A 688 -12.28 -12.55 13.17
N LYS A 689 -12.52 -13.51 12.28
CA LYS A 689 -12.41 -14.94 12.56
C LYS A 689 -10.98 -15.41 12.32
N LEU A 690 -10.45 -16.18 13.26
CA LEU A 690 -9.07 -16.65 13.29
C LEU A 690 -9.04 -18.14 13.61
N SER A 691 -7.98 -18.82 13.17
CA SER A 691 -7.67 -20.19 13.55
C SER A 691 -6.23 -20.30 14.04
N ALA A 692 -6.00 -20.98 15.15
CA ALA A 692 -4.66 -21.28 15.65
C ALA A 692 -4.06 -22.47 14.86
N THR A 693 -3.47 -22.20 13.70
CA THR A 693 -3.14 -23.23 12.71
C THR A 693 -1.76 -23.87 12.89
N TYR A 694 -0.74 -23.11 13.29
CA TYR A 694 0.64 -23.60 13.36
C TYR A 694 1.14 -23.59 14.80
N ALA A 695 1.67 -24.72 15.26
CA ALA A 695 2.26 -24.83 16.59
C ALA A 695 3.61 -24.09 16.66
N GLY A 696 3.89 -23.46 17.81
CA GLY A 696 5.07 -22.64 18.01
C GLY A 696 4.89 -21.53 19.04
N HIS A 697 5.88 -20.64 19.08
CA HIS A 697 5.94 -19.45 19.92
C HIS A 697 6.07 -18.22 19.03
N PHE A 698 5.05 -17.37 19.04
CA PHE A 698 4.87 -16.28 18.08
C PHE A 698 4.59 -14.95 18.79
N TYR A 699 4.93 -13.85 18.14
CA TYR A 699 4.64 -12.53 18.70
C TYR A 699 3.30 -12.00 18.16
N LEU A 700 2.36 -11.68 19.06
CA LEU A 700 1.14 -10.94 18.77
C LEU A 700 1.46 -9.44 18.74
N PRO A 701 1.46 -8.78 17.58
CA PRO A 701 1.79 -7.37 17.49
C PRO A 701 0.71 -6.47 18.10
N THR A 702 1.09 -5.21 18.36
CA THR A 702 0.19 -4.16 18.83
C THR A 702 -1.00 -3.97 17.89
N VAL A 703 -2.20 -3.87 18.45
CA VAL A 703 -3.39 -3.40 17.71
C VAL A 703 -3.45 -1.89 17.80
N THR A 704 -3.57 -1.20 16.66
CA THR A 704 -3.56 0.27 16.62
C THR A 704 -4.74 0.80 15.83
N CYS A 705 -5.33 1.90 16.28
CA CYS A 705 -6.28 2.67 15.52
C CYS A 705 -5.92 4.16 15.58
N ASN A 706 -5.88 4.83 14.44
CA ASN A 706 -5.57 6.26 14.38
C ASN A 706 -6.37 6.94 13.27
N ALA A 707 -6.68 8.22 13.45
CA ALA A 707 -7.15 9.03 12.34
C ALA A 707 -5.99 9.27 11.37
N MET A 708 -6.21 9.05 10.07
CA MET A 708 -5.15 9.19 9.06
C MET A 708 -4.71 10.64 8.87
N TYR A 709 -5.58 11.61 9.24
CA TYR A 709 -5.38 13.04 9.04
C TYR A 709 -5.33 13.86 10.35
N ASP A 710 -5.42 13.23 11.53
CA ASP A 710 -5.14 13.88 12.82
C ASP A 710 -4.53 12.90 13.84
N ASN A 711 -3.22 13.01 14.09
CA ASN A 711 -2.56 12.12 15.06
C ASN A 711 -2.96 12.37 16.52
N ASP A 712 -3.72 13.42 16.83
CA ASP A 712 -4.27 13.62 18.17
C ASP A 712 -5.41 12.62 18.49
N ILE A 713 -5.87 11.86 17.50
CA ILE A 713 -6.89 10.81 17.65
C ILE A 713 -6.23 9.47 17.35
N ASN A 714 -5.80 8.77 18.40
CA ASN A 714 -5.14 7.48 18.30
C ASN A 714 -5.40 6.62 19.54
N ALA A 715 -5.34 5.30 19.36
CA ALA A 715 -5.37 4.35 20.44
C ALA A 715 -4.57 3.10 20.05
N CYS A 716 -3.91 2.48 21.03
CA CYS A 716 -3.20 1.23 20.83
C CYS A 716 -3.29 0.30 22.05
N VAL A 717 -3.29 -1.00 21.77
CA VAL A 717 -3.18 -2.06 22.78
C VAL A 717 -1.87 -2.80 22.54
N ALA A 718 -1.02 -2.87 23.58
CA ALA A 718 0.30 -3.48 23.52
C ALA A 718 0.28 -4.92 22.99
N GLY A 719 1.36 -5.29 22.29
CA GLY A 719 1.59 -6.65 21.82
C GLY A 719 2.11 -7.57 22.94
N GLN A 720 2.08 -8.88 22.71
CA GLN A 720 2.55 -9.89 23.65
C GLN A 720 2.99 -11.17 22.94
N TRP A 721 3.75 -12.03 23.61
CA TRP A 721 4.06 -13.36 23.09
C TRP A 721 2.90 -14.33 23.32
N VAL A 722 2.67 -15.23 22.37
CA VAL A 722 1.62 -16.27 22.42
C VAL A 722 2.18 -17.63 22.00
N ASP A 723 1.64 -18.69 22.61
CA ASP A 723 1.95 -20.07 22.28
C ASP A 723 0.77 -20.75 21.57
N VAL A 724 1.07 -21.52 20.53
CA VAL A 724 0.14 -22.50 19.94
C VAL A 724 0.71 -23.89 20.19
N LYS A 725 0.01 -24.69 20.98
CA LYS A 725 0.42 -26.04 21.38
C LYS A 725 -0.38 -27.09 20.62
N ARG A 726 0.27 -28.20 20.27
CA ARG A 726 -0.37 -29.35 19.63
C ARG A 726 -1.42 -30.02 20.54
#